data_AF-A0A7V4GW21-F1
#
_entry.id   AF-A0A7V4GW21-F1
#
_cell.length_a   1.000
_cell.length_b   1.000
_cell.length_c   1.000
_cell.angle_alpha   90.00
_cell.angle_beta   90.00
_cell.angle_gamma   90.00
#
_symmetry.space_group_name_H-M   'P 1'
#
loop_
_entity.id
_entity.type
_entity.pdbx_description
1 polymer ?
#
loop_
_entity_poly.entity_id
_entity_poly.type
_entity_poly.pdbx_seq_one_letter_code
_entity_poly.pdbx_strand_id
1 'polypeptide(L)'
;MKSFLAIILTVILLTSGCSQQQEKKNDIPAIQSSMIWTSAELGENGGYVVFRKSFELPESGSPAQLQLFADSRYWLWINGQYVLRGPCRFNPKRPEYDIVDVQSYLKMGKNTVVVMVHNYGKVMNHRIMRHAPGLAAVLEISGKEILHTDTTWKTNDKTRYLPSPVSWNTIPDAIDARIDQCEWISPDFDDSSWQLAKAIDGNQWGKMYPCELPLRRETELKGLKLLPSGEPLNTKLPVELTAGQEMLVDFGTMAMAYTSMDLDAEEGSQLIMKYALRYKNGKSFEMYGDGNKYIARAGHQSFMTTDQWCSRYMIIKCESGKVKIHGVKITDRRYPFERLGKFNCNDSVLNNLWDMAVKTIEVTTDDGYGSDARERNEWIQDASKPSYQTSRVALAALGKDGNPVFSDPRPLKNMLRHAAQSQLPDGRLLATFPTDRGPEDCHYVIEDYSCQWFEALKMYYDATGDKEFVSEMWPTAVAQLKWFLNRRTPRGLLLAREYASFDNPFAYVTCEGATINAYFYDALRVSSELASLIGENQKAAEYRQAAEQLKTAFNKEFWNESEKAYNSAFLNDKLYAPTVHAQLISLHYGLVPEDRLTDVRNWFLANYKNPGTLHVCINPDFEKMVNRKAGIDMPVIYYWVFNELYRMDSEQMDQEAIHEMLRRWTPMVLYQKDAGTLSEIFTDEKGEGASQSCHNYGAVPAYFLSSFVLGVRRVGNVHEKQLLIEPRLGDLTFAEGVVVTEFGPVPVSWKKSADGQLLSFTVSIPEGVKADIHFPIISEKSTLTLNGKVLSGNKVKTEGRWMIVQNVSGECSGSIN
;
A
#
# COMPACT_ATOMS: atom_id res chain seq x y z
N MET A 1 -78.03 -11.16 8.58
CA MET A 1 -78.41 -9.77 8.26
C MET A 1 -77.93 -8.86 9.37
N LYS A 2 -77.04 -7.92 9.05
CA LYS A 2 -76.84 -6.57 9.64
C LYS A 2 -76.57 -6.48 11.16
N SER A 3 -75.60 -5.75 11.71
CA SER A 3 -74.51 -4.89 11.21
C SER A 3 -73.59 -4.55 12.41
N PHE A 4 -72.27 -4.52 12.17
CA PHE A 4 -71.21 -3.56 12.56
C PHE A 4 -71.46 -2.52 13.68
N LEU A 5 -70.49 -2.03 14.46
CA LEU A 5 -69.08 -2.33 14.77
C LEU A 5 -68.59 -1.26 15.77
N ALA A 6 -67.69 -1.62 16.69
CA ALA A 6 -66.50 -0.88 17.16
C ALA A 6 -66.28 -1.10 18.66
N ILE A 7 -65.18 -1.78 19.02
CA ILE A 7 -64.28 -1.50 20.16
C ILE A 7 -63.12 -2.52 20.11
N ILE A 8 -61.92 -1.95 19.90
CA ILE A 8 -60.60 -2.25 20.50
C ILE A 8 -60.19 -3.74 20.63
N LEU A 9 -59.17 -4.14 19.86
CA LEU A 9 -58.18 -5.10 20.33
C LEU A 9 -56.76 -4.67 19.90
N THR A 10 -55.92 -4.48 20.90
CA THR A 10 -54.50 -4.13 20.84
C THR A 10 -53.69 -5.27 20.23
N VAL A 11 -52.93 -4.99 19.16
CA VAL A 11 -51.83 -5.86 18.67
C VAL A 11 -50.53 -5.14 18.98
N ILE A 12 -49.71 -5.77 19.82
CA ILE A 12 -48.33 -5.36 20.11
C ILE A 12 -47.47 -5.83 18.95
N LEU A 13 -47.01 -4.90 18.12
CA LEU A 13 -45.91 -5.09 17.18
C LEU A 13 -44.67 -4.38 17.76
N LEU A 14 -43.73 -5.18 18.27
CA LEU A 14 -42.37 -4.74 18.54
C LEU A 14 -41.64 -4.59 17.20
N THR A 15 -41.65 -3.39 16.64
CA THR A 15 -40.73 -3.02 15.57
C THR A 15 -39.45 -2.46 16.19
N SER A 16 -38.38 -3.24 16.10
CA SER A 16 -37.01 -2.79 16.31
C SER A 16 -36.74 -1.59 15.39
N GLY A 17 -36.49 -0.43 15.98
CA GLY A 17 -36.13 0.79 15.25
C GLY A 17 -34.77 0.63 14.60
N CYS A 18 -34.76 0.16 13.35
CA CYS A 18 -33.66 0.40 12.43
C CYS A 18 -33.69 1.89 12.10
N SER A 19 -32.81 2.69 12.70
CA SER A 19 -32.54 4.04 12.21
C SER A 19 -31.82 3.91 10.87
N GLN A 20 -32.58 3.73 9.80
CA GLN A 20 -32.12 4.10 8.47
C GLN A 20 -31.85 5.61 8.53
N GLN A 21 -30.58 5.99 8.65
CA GLN A 21 -30.13 7.28 8.15
C GLN A 21 -30.42 7.27 6.66
N GLN A 22 -31.59 7.78 6.32
CA GLN A 22 -31.93 8.19 4.97
C GLN A 22 -30.95 9.32 4.66
N GLU A 23 -29.87 9.02 3.92
CA GLU A 23 -28.97 10.03 3.38
C GLU A 23 -29.82 11.10 2.71
N LYS A 24 -29.79 12.32 3.26
CA LYS A 24 -30.35 13.48 2.58
C LYS A 24 -29.64 13.60 1.23
N LYS A 25 -30.39 13.37 0.15
CA LYS A 25 -30.02 13.79 -1.19
C LYS A 25 -29.70 15.30 -1.15
N ASN A 26 -28.46 15.64 -1.56
CA ASN A 26 -27.98 16.96 -1.98
C ASN A 26 -27.58 18.02 -0.92
N ASP A 27 -26.95 17.66 0.19
CA ASP A 27 -26.08 18.64 0.87
C ASP A 27 -24.71 18.68 0.18
N ILE A 28 -24.51 19.66 -0.70
CA ILE A 28 -23.19 19.99 -1.26
C ILE A 28 -22.34 20.56 -0.09
N PRO A 29 -21.15 20.02 0.19
CA PRO A 29 -20.29 20.58 1.24
C PRO A 29 -20.00 22.06 1.01
N ALA A 30 -20.02 22.88 2.06
CA ALA A 30 -19.79 24.33 1.97
C ALA A 30 -18.51 24.68 1.19
N ILE A 31 -17.42 23.92 1.40
CA ILE A 31 -16.14 24.07 0.70
C ILE A 31 -16.27 24.04 -0.84
N GLN A 32 -17.20 23.25 -1.38
CA GLN A 32 -17.38 23.13 -2.84
C GLN A 32 -17.96 24.41 -3.46
N SER A 33 -18.70 25.22 -2.68
CA SER A 33 -19.23 26.51 -3.14
C SER A 33 -18.20 27.64 -3.13
N SER A 34 -17.04 27.42 -2.50
CA SER A 34 -15.98 28.42 -2.30
C SER A 34 -14.83 28.27 -3.29
N MET A 35 -15.02 27.56 -4.41
CA MET A 35 -13.91 27.26 -5.31
C MET A 35 -13.41 28.49 -6.08
N ILE A 36 -12.09 28.69 -6.07
CA ILE A 36 -11.42 29.80 -6.77
C ILE A 36 -10.24 29.31 -7.62
N TRP A 37 -9.86 30.13 -8.59
CA TRP A 37 -8.63 29.96 -9.37
C TRP A 37 -8.04 31.30 -9.81
N THR A 38 -6.86 31.28 -10.44
CA THR A 38 -6.24 32.47 -11.03
C THR A 38 -6.96 32.91 -12.32
N SER A 39 -6.94 34.21 -12.60
CA SER A 39 -7.35 34.77 -13.88
C SER A 39 -6.32 34.64 -14.99
N ALA A 40 -5.07 34.31 -14.65
CA ALA A 40 -3.99 34.16 -15.60
C ALA A 40 -4.15 32.89 -16.44
N GLU A 41 -3.81 32.99 -17.72
CA GLU A 41 -3.69 31.83 -18.60
C GLU A 41 -2.34 31.15 -18.33
N LEU A 42 -2.40 29.96 -17.73
CA LEU A 42 -1.22 29.11 -17.58
C LEU A 42 -0.90 28.42 -18.92
N GLY A 43 0.38 28.17 -19.17
CA GLY A 43 0.81 27.40 -20.35
C GLY A 43 0.28 25.95 -20.32
N GLU A 44 0.46 25.22 -21.42
CA GLU A 44 -0.07 23.85 -21.55
C GLU A 44 0.46 22.88 -20.47
N ASN A 45 1.64 23.15 -19.91
CA ASN A 45 2.25 22.33 -18.86
C ASN A 45 1.82 22.77 -17.45
N GLY A 46 0.80 23.62 -17.33
CA GLY A 46 0.33 24.13 -16.05
C GLY A 46 1.36 25.06 -15.39
N GLY A 47 1.46 24.97 -14.06
CA GLY A 47 2.36 25.79 -13.27
C GLY A 47 1.96 25.86 -11.80
N TYR A 48 2.64 26.75 -11.08
CA TYR A 48 2.42 27.00 -9.67
C TYR A 48 1.71 28.33 -9.49
N VAL A 49 0.66 28.35 -8.67
CA VAL A 49 -0.12 29.55 -8.37
C VAL A 49 -0.19 29.74 -6.87
N VAL A 50 0.20 30.91 -6.39
CA VAL A 50 0.10 31.28 -4.97
C VAL A 50 -1.19 32.04 -4.75
N PHE A 51 -1.94 31.62 -3.75
CA PHE A 51 -3.15 32.26 -3.24
C PHE A 51 -2.89 32.81 -1.84
N ARG A 52 -3.33 34.03 -1.58
CA ARG A 52 -3.06 34.71 -0.31
C ARG A 52 -4.29 35.47 0.17
N LYS A 53 -4.51 35.44 1.49
CA LYS A 53 -5.57 36.18 2.16
C LYS A 53 -5.17 36.57 3.57
N SER A 54 -5.41 37.84 3.91
CA SER A 54 -5.34 38.32 5.28
C SER A 54 -6.74 38.50 5.87
N PHE A 55 -6.88 38.24 7.17
CA PHE A 55 -8.12 38.41 7.92
C PHE A 55 -7.81 38.76 9.38
N GLU A 56 -8.78 39.35 10.08
CA GLU A 56 -8.67 39.71 11.49
C GLU A 56 -9.36 38.65 12.35
N LEU A 57 -8.70 38.26 13.45
CA LEU A 57 -9.23 37.32 14.42
C LEU A 57 -9.43 38.02 15.78
N PRO A 58 -10.65 38.13 16.31
CA PRO A 58 -10.92 38.89 17.53
C PRO A 58 -10.38 38.21 18.80
N GLU A 59 -10.32 36.88 18.83
CA GLU A 59 -9.81 36.10 19.96
C GLU A 59 -9.01 34.89 19.45
N SER A 60 -7.90 34.56 20.11
CA SER A 60 -7.09 33.38 19.82
C SER A 60 -7.29 32.28 20.86
N GLY A 61 -7.01 31.02 20.49
CA GLY A 61 -6.97 29.89 21.43
C GLY A 61 -8.21 29.00 21.46
N SER A 62 -9.18 29.25 20.57
CA SER A 62 -10.29 28.33 20.31
C SER A 62 -9.90 27.26 19.29
N PRO A 63 -10.48 26.04 19.34
CA PRO A 63 -10.30 25.01 18.32
C PRO A 63 -10.57 25.56 16.92
N ALA A 64 -9.57 25.46 16.05
CA ALA A 64 -9.60 26.00 14.70
C ALA A 64 -9.30 24.90 13.68
N GLN A 65 -10.24 24.66 12.78
CA GLN A 65 -10.13 23.65 11.73
C GLN A 65 -10.18 24.31 10.36
N LEU A 66 -9.17 24.02 9.53
CA LEU A 66 -9.14 24.42 8.13
C LEU A 66 -9.50 23.21 7.27
N GLN A 67 -10.60 23.31 6.53
CA GLN A 67 -10.91 22.43 5.42
C GLN A 67 -10.17 22.94 4.19
N LEU A 68 -9.44 22.09 3.47
CA LEU A 68 -8.60 22.51 2.34
C LEU A 68 -8.60 21.48 1.21
N PHE A 69 -8.91 21.95 0.01
CA PHE A 69 -8.86 21.19 -1.23
C PHE A 69 -8.06 21.97 -2.28
N ALA A 70 -7.23 21.26 -3.04
CA ALA A 70 -6.68 21.81 -4.26
C ALA A 70 -6.52 20.73 -5.33
N ASP A 71 -6.73 21.12 -6.58
CA ASP A 71 -6.35 20.29 -7.72
C ASP A 71 -5.09 20.89 -8.38
N SER A 72 -3.92 20.22 -8.36
CA SER A 72 -3.73 18.80 -7.99
C SER A 72 -2.97 18.58 -6.68
N ARG A 73 -2.15 19.54 -6.26
CA ARG A 73 -1.36 19.53 -5.01
C ARG A 73 -1.26 20.93 -4.42
N TYR A 74 -1.21 21.04 -3.09
CA TYR A 74 -1.03 22.28 -2.35
C TYR A 74 0.04 22.21 -1.27
N TRP A 75 0.53 23.40 -0.91
CA TRP A 75 1.36 23.69 0.26
C TRP A 75 0.71 24.81 1.04
N LEU A 76 0.59 24.64 2.35
CA LEU A 76 -0.07 25.59 3.24
C LEU A 76 0.94 26.26 4.17
N TRP A 77 0.88 27.60 4.21
CA TRP A 77 1.50 28.41 5.25
C TRP A 77 0.47 29.29 5.94
N ILE A 78 0.62 29.44 7.25
CA ILE A 78 -0.16 30.38 8.05
C ILE A 78 0.82 31.24 8.83
N ASN A 79 0.69 32.55 8.70
CA ASN A 79 1.55 33.53 9.34
C ASN A 79 3.07 33.31 9.09
N GLY A 80 3.42 32.87 7.87
CA GLY A 80 4.80 32.55 7.48
C GLY A 80 5.32 31.20 7.96
N GLN A 81 4.54 30.47 8.77
CA GLN A 81 4.89 29.13 9.24
C GLN A 81 4.32 28.08 8.29
N TYR A 82 5.16 27.14 7.86
CA TYR A 82 4.73 25.98 7.08
C TYR A 82 3.85 25.07 7.96
N VAL A 83 2.73 24.62 7.40
CA VAL A 83 1.75 23.78 8.09
C VAL A 83 1.78 22.34 7.55
N LEU A 84 1.48 22.15 6.26
CA LEU A 84 1.47 20.84 5.61
C LEU A 84 1.43 20.95 4.07
N ARG A 85 1.43 19.76 3.43
CA ARG A 85 1.16 19.53 2.01
C ARG A 85 0.03 18.54 1.80
N GLY A 86 -0.74 18.76 0.75
CA GLY A 86 -1.82 17.87 0.32
C GLY A 86 -2.26 18.14 -1.11
N PRO A 87 -3.49 17.77 -1.48
CA PRO A 87 -4.21 16.68 -0.85
C PRO A 87 -3.49 15.34 -1.15
N CYS A 88 -4.03 14.25 -0.61
CA CYS A 88 -3.67 12.91 -1.09
C CYS A 88 -3.97 12.76 -2.60
N ARG A 89 -3.45 11.72 -3.26
CA ARG A 89 -3.91 11.34 -4.61
C ARG A 89 -5.42 11.05 -4.58
N PHE A 90 -6.13 11.44 -5.63
CA PHE A 90 -7.57 11.21 -5.73
C PHE A 90 -7.99 11.01 -7.18
N ASN A 91 -9.18 10.43 -7.38
CA ASN A 91 -9.88 10.40 -8.66
C ASN A 91 -10.94 11.51 -8.66
N PRO A 92 -11.11 12.27 -9.75
CA PRO A 92 -12.00 13.43 -9.81
C PRO A 92 -13.48 13.05 -9.68
N LYS A 93 -13.83 11.76 -9.78
CA LYS A 93 -15.20 11.28 -9.52
C LYS A 93 -15.56 11.31 -8.03
N ARG A 94 -14.56 11.44 -7.13
CA ARG A 94 -14.74 11.55 -5.68
C ARG A 94 -13.56 12.34 -5.08
N PRO A 95 -13.49 13.66 -5.33
CA PRO A 95 -12.46 14.51 -4.76
C PRO A 95 -12.50 14.48 -3.22
N GLU A 96 -11.33 14.49 -2.60
CA GLU A 96 -11.19 14.50 -1.14
C GLU A 96 -10.50 15.78 -0.66
N TYR A 97 -11.02 16.38 0.41
CA TYR A 97 -10.42 17.54 1.08
C TYR A 97 -9.86 17.17 2.46
N ASP A 98 -8.79 17.84 2.86
CA ASP A 98 -8.17 17.65 4.17
C ASP A 98 -8.90 18.48 5.23
N ILE A 99 -8.95 17.97 6.46
CA ILE A 99 -9.37 18.72 7.65
C ILE A 99 -8.16 18.82 8.57
N VAL A 100 -7.72 20.05 8.83
CA VAL A 100 -6.44 20.34 9.48
C VAL A 100 -6.68 21.15 10.74
N ASP A 101 -6.14 20.71 11.88
CA ASP A 101 -6.03 21.55 13.07
C ASP A 101 -4.98 22.63 12.82
N VAL A 102 -5.41 23.90 12.82
CA VAL A 102 -4.55 25.06 12.57
C VAL A 102 -4.47 26.00 13.77
N GLN A 103 -5.00 25.60 14.93
CA GLN A 103 -5.12 26.47 16.11
C GLN A 103 -3.76 27.05 16.52
N SER A 104 -2.70 26.23 16.51
CA SER A 104 -1.36 26.63 16.94
C SER A 104 -0.65 27.62 15.99
N TYR A 105 -1.18 27.82 14.78
CA TYR A 105 -0.61 28.72 13.78
C TYR A 105 -1.32 30.08 13.73
N LEU A 106 -2.46 30.22 14.41
CA LEU A 106 -3.26 31.45 14.45
C LEU A 106 -2.90 32.32 15.67
N LYS A 107 -3.07 33.63 15.51
CA LYS A 107 -2.86 34.63 16.58
C LYS A 107 -4.03 35.61 16.64
N MET A 108 -4.17 36.33 17.74
CA MET A 108 -5.14 37.43 17.84
C MET A 108 -4.72 38.56 16.88
N GLY A 109 -5.71 39.22 16.25
CA GLY A 109 -5.50 40.28 15.26
C GLY A 109 -5.24 39.73 13.85
N LYS A 110 -4.39 40.41 13.09
CA LYS A 110 -4.11 40.10 11.69
C LYS A 110 -3.44 38.73 11.53
N ASN A 111 -4.08 37.86 10.76
CA ASN A 111 -3.54 36.60 10.29
C ASN A 111 -3.44 36.60 8.76
N THR A 112 -2.51 35.81 8.24
CA THR A 112 -2.39 35.58 6.81
C THR A 112 -2.31 34.09 6.50
N VAL A 113 -3.17 33.63 5.59
CA VAL A 113 -3.15 32.28 5.00
C VAL A 113 -2.59 32.38 3.59
N VAL A 114 -1.69 31.46 3.27
CA VAL A 114 -1.04 31.35 1.97
C VAL A 114 -1.09 29.90 1.51
N VAL A 115 -1.59 29.69 0.30
CA VAL A 115 -1.64 28.37 -0.33
C VAL A 115 -0.98 28.44 -1.69
N MET A 116 0.07 27.66 -1.91
CA MET A 116 0.62 27.45 -3.25
C MET A 116 -0.01 26.19 -3.83
N VAL A 117 -0.56 26.26 -5.05
CA VAL A 117 -1.16 25.13 -5.75
C VAL A 117 -0.33 24.79 -6.98
N HIS A 118 0.00 23.51 -7.14
CA HIS A 118 0.63 22.97 -8.35
C HIS A 118 -0.43 22.34 -9.25
N ASN A 119 -0.57 22.92 -10.45
CA ASN A 119 -1.34 22.35 -11.54
C ASN A 119 -0.38 21.72 -12.56
N TYR A 120 -0.54 20.43 -12.85
CA TYR A 120 0.30 19.70 -13.79
C TYR A 120 -0.02 19.98 -15.28
N GLY A 121 -1.15 20.61 -15.60
CA GLY A 121 -1.58 20.81 -16.98
C GLY A 121 -1.54 19.50 -17.78
N LYS A 122 -0.79 19.46 -18.88
CA LYS A 122 -0.58 18.27 -19.70
C LYS A 122 0.57 17.36 -19.25
N VAL A 123 1.33 17.71 -18.21
CA VAL A 123 2.48 16.93 -17.72
C VAL A 123 2.03 15.55 -17.23
N MET A 124 2.51 14.51 -17.90
CA MET A 124 2.26 13.11 -17.53
C MET A 124 3.27 12.68 -16.45
N ASN A 125 2.79 12.09 -15.36
CA ASN A 125 3.62 11.46 -14.33
C ASN A 125 3.05 10.14 -13.78
N HIS A 126 1.93 9.66 -14.36
CA HIS A 126 1.17 8.44 -14.03
C HIS A 126 0.74 8.20 -12.58
N ARG A 127 1.17 9.04 -11.62
CA ARG A 127 0.83 9.02 -10.18
C ARG A 127 -0.33 9.93 -9.83
N ILE A 128 -0.46 11.03 -10.59
CA ILE A 128 -1.50 12.05 -10.45
C ILE A 128 -2.28 12.11 -11.76
N MET A 129 -3.61 12.07 -11.66
CA MET A 129 -4.51 12.28 -12.80
C MET A 129 -4.65 13.77 -13.11
N ARG A 130 -4.75 14.12 -14.39
CA ARG A 130 -4.87 15.51 -14.85
C ARG A 130 -6.31 15.98 -14.89
N HIS A 131 -6.60 17.10 -14.22
CA HIS A 131 -7.93 17.74 -14.27
C HIS A 131 -7.83 19.25 -14.33
N ALA A 132 -9.00 19.89 -14.34
CA ALA A 132 -9.10 21.32 -14.12
C ALA A 132 -8.51 21.69 -12.75
N PRO A 133 -7.77 22.79 -12.64
CA PRO A 133 -7.23 23.24 -11.36
C PRO A 133 -8.30 23.96 -10.52
N GLY A 134 -8.08 23.99 -9.22
CA GLY A 134 -8.92 24.74 -8.28
C GLY A 134 -8.34 24.76 -6.89
N LEU A 135 -8.77 25.74 -6.10
CA LEU A 135 -8.50 25.85 -4.67
C LEU A 135 -9.81 26.13 -3.95
N ALA A 136 -10.07 25.41 -2.87
CA ALA A 136 -11.09 25.78 -1.91
C ALA A 136 -10.57 25.62 -0.48
N ALA A 137 -10.83 26.60 0.37
CA ALA A 137 -10.51 26.55 1.79
C ALA A 137 -11.62 27.15 2.63
N VAL A 138 -11.92 26.54 3.78
CA VAL A 138 -12.89 27.03 4.76
C VAL A 138 -12.29 26.88 6.15
N LEU A 139 -12.10 27.99 6.86
CA LEU A 139 -11.63 28.04 8.23
C LEU A 139 -12.83 28.17 9.17
N GLU A 140 -12.98 27.21 10.07
CA GLU A 140 -13.96 27.25 11.14
C GLU A 140 -13.27 27.37 12.49
N ILE A 141 -13.79 28.24 13.36
CA ILE A 141 -13.34 28.37 14.75
C ILE A 141 -14.56 28.20 15.65
N SER A 142 -14.49 27.22 16.55
CA SER A 142 -15.63 26.84 17.41
C SER A 142 -16.93 26.59 16.61
N GLY A 143 -16.81 25.99 15.42
CA GLY A 143 -17.94 25.67 14.53
C GLY A 143 -18.56 26.87 13.80
N LYS A 144 -17.92 28.04 13.84
CA LYS A 144 -18.30 29.21 13.04
C LYS A 144 -17.31 29.43 11.93
N GLU A 145 -17.80 29.64 10.71
CA GLU A 145 -16.98 30.03 9.58
C GLU A 145 -16.38 31.42 9.80
N ILE A 146 -15.05 31.52 9.68
CA ILE A 146 -14.27 32.76 9.85
C ILE A 146 -13.72 33.25 8.52
N LEU A 147 -13.37 32.32 7.64
CA LEU A 147 -12.79 32.59 6.34
C LEU A 147 -13.21 31.49 5.37
N HIS A 148 -13.55 31.87 4.14
CA HIS A 148 -13.60 30.95 3.00
C HIS A 148 -12.85 31.53 1.81
N THR A 149 -12.55 30.70 0.82
CA THR A 149 -12.03 31.12 -0.47
C THR A 149 -13.10 31.83 -1.30
N ASP A 150 -12.81 33.07 -1.70
CA ASP A 150 -13.71 33.92 -2.49
C ASP A 150 -12.91 34.79 -3.47
N THR A 151 -13.59 35.64 -4.25
CA THR A 151 -12.96 36.52 -5.24
C THR A 151 -12.12 37.65 -4.63
N THR A 152 -12.08 37.78 -3.30
CA THR A 152 -11.25 38.78 -2.62
C THR A 152 -9.86 38.24 -2.27
N TRP A 153 -9.63 36.94 -2.44
CA TRP A 153 -8.29 36.35 -2.37
C TRP A 153 -7.40 36.91 -3.47
N LYS A 154 -6.10 36.99 -3.18
CA LYS A 154 -5.08 37.47 -4.11
C LYS A 154 -4.33 36.29 -4.72
N THR A 155 -3.96 36.41 -6.00
CA THR A 155 -3.26 35.35 -6.74
C THR A 155 -2.01 35.87 -7.46
N ASN A 156 -0.96 35.04 -7.49
CA ASN A 156 0.23 35.24 -8.31
C ASN A 156 0.67 33.92 -8.95
N ASP A 157 0.81 33.91 -10.27
CA ASP A 157 1.26 32.79 -11.10
C ASP A 157 2.74 32.91 -11.53
N LYS A 158 3.39 34.05 -11.23
CA LYS A 158 4.82 34.24 -11.45
C LYS A 158 5.59 33.82 -10.22
N THR A 159 5.83 32.52 -10.13
CA THR A 159 6.59 31.92 -9.03
C THR A 159 7.95 31.42 -9.50
N ARG A 160 8.86 31.26 -8.55
CA ARG A 160 10.17 30.62 -8.72
C ARG A 160 10.06 29.13 -9.03
N TYR A 161 8.91 28.51 -8.77
CA TYR A 161 8.64 27.13 -9.16
C TYR A 161 8.10 27.12 -10.58
N LEU A 162 8.89 26.56 -11.49
CA LEU A 162 8.55 26.44 -12.91
C LEU A 162 7.75 25.17 -13.15
N PRO A 163 6.95 25.09 -14.23
CA PRO A 163 6.24 23.87 -14.60
C PRO A 163 7.13 22.64 -14.54
N SER A 164 6.65 21.58 -13.87
CA SER A 164 7.45 20.37 -13.69
C SER A 164 7.80 19.73 -15.04
N PRO A 165 9.06 19.28 -15.24
CA PRO A 165 9.45 18.46 -16.37
C PRO A 165 8.58 17.21 -16.52
N VAL A 166 8.35 16.79 -17.77
CA VAL A 166 7.72 15.49 -18.05
C VAL A 166 8.65 14.38 -17.58
N SER A 167 8.11 13.49 -16.75
CA SER A 167 8.83 12.33 -16.25
C SER A 167 7.85 11.17 -16.12
N TRP A 168 8.29 9.96 -16.45
CA TRP A 168 7.39 8.81 -16.53
C TRP A 168 6.63 8.58 -15.21
N ASN A 169 7.32 8.41 -14.07
CA ASN A 169 6.67 8.16 -12.77
C ASN A 169 7.23 9.00 -11.61
N THR A 170 7.94 10.10 -11.87
CA THR A 170 8.46 11.00 -10.82
C THR A 170 7.94 12.42 -11.02
N ILE A 171 8.06 13.30 -10.02
CA ILE A 171 7.70 14.72 -10.15
C ILE A 171 8.96 15.56 -9.88
N PRO A 172 9.77 15.83 -10.92
CA PRO A 172 10.92 16.72 -10.82
C PRO A 172 10.53 18.17 -10.55
N ASP A 173 11.35 18.85 -9.76
CA ASP A 173 11.32 20.30 -9.63
C ASP A 173 12.26 20.99 -10.63
N ALA A 174 11.77 22.11 -11.18
CA ALA A 174 12.59 23.13 -11.79
C ALA A 174 12.34 24.45 -11.04
N ILE A 175 13.37 24.98 -10.37
CA ILE A 175 13.27 26.17 -9.52
C ILE A 175 14.23 27.24 -10.03
N ASP A 176 13.73 28.46 -10.24
CA ASP A 176 14.55 29.64 -10.58
C ASP A 176 14.32 30.76 -9.56
N ALA A 177 15.28 30.89 -8.63
CA ALA A 177 15.24 31.84 -7.54
C ALA A 177 15.37 33.31 -7.95
N ARG A 178 15.68 33.59 -9.22
CA ARG A 178 15.77 34.95 -9.75
C ARG A 178 14.38 35.56 -10.02
N ILE A 179 13.35 34.71 -10.10
CA ILE A 179 11.98 35.12 -10.41
C ILE A 179 11.27 35.70 -9.19
N ASP A 180 11.32 34.99 -8.05
CA ASP A 180 10.71 35.43 -6.80
C ASP A 180 11.52 34.96 -5.57
N GLN A 181 11.45 35.72 -4.48
CA GLN A 181 12.23 35.49 -3.25
C GLN A 181 11.46 34.79 -2.12
N CYS A 182 10.22 34.36 -2.39
CA CYS A 182 9.28 33.74 -1.46
C CYS A 182 8.78 34.65 -0.33
N GLU A 183 8.96 35.98 -0.46
CA GLU A 183 8.52 36.96 0.56
C GLU A 183 7.01 36.91 0.81
N TRP A 184 6.23 36.41 -0.16
CA TRP A 184 4.78 36.28 -0.10
C TRP A 184 4.26 35.34 0.99
N ILE A 185 5.12 34.54 1.65
CA ILE A 185 4.72 33.78 2.87
C ILE A 185 4.61 34.71 4.10
N SER A 186 5.32 35.84 4.11
CA SER A 186 5.39 36.75 5.25
C SER A 186 4.04 37.44 5.51
N PRO A 187 3.58 37.58 6.76
CA PRO A 187 2.39 38.38 7.10
C PRO A 187 2.47 39.85 6.65
N ASP A 188 3.69 40.37 6.49
CA ASP A 188 3.97 41.78 6.19
C ASP A 188 4.17 42.06 4.70
N PHE A 189 4.10 41.03 3.85
CA PHE A 189 4.20 41.19 2.41
C PHE A 189 3.04 42.02 1.85
N ASP A 190 3.37 43.01 1.01
CA ASP A 190 2.42 43.84 0.27
C ASP A 190 1.97 43.14 -1.03
N ASP A 191 0.77 42.55 -0.98
CA ASP A 191 0.11 41.88 -2.11
C ASP A 191 -0.83 42.80 -2.89
N SER A 192 -0.76 44.12 -2.71
CA SER A 192 -1.66 45.08 -3.37
C SER A 192 -1.58 45.02 -4.90
N SER A 193 -0.41 44.69 -5.45
CA SER A 193 -0.16 44.51 -6.89
C SER A 193 -0.70 43.20 -7.47
N TRP A 194 -1.11 42.25 -6.62
CA TRP A 194 -1.58 40.94 -7.07
C TRP A 194 -3.01 41.01 -7.62
N GLN A 195 -3.26 40.11 -8.56
CA GLN A 195 -4.59 39.94 -9.16
C GLN A 195 -5.57 39.35 -8.13
N LEU A 196 -6.85 39.64 -8.30
CA LEU A 196 -7.90 38.97 -7.54
C LEU A 196 -8.17 37.58 -8.12
N ALA A 197 -8.47 36.63 -7.25
CA ALA A 197 -8.93 35.31 -7.65
C ALA A 197 -10.27 35.39 -8.37
N LYS A 198 -10.53 34.43 -9.27
CA LYS A 198 -11.83 34.23 -9.91
C LYS A 198 -12.55 33.06 -9.26
N ALA A 199 -13.84 33.21 -9.03
CA ALA A 199 -14.70 32.08 -8.69
C ALA A 199 -14.80 31.13 -9.89
N ILE A 200 -14.77 29.84 -9.62
CA ILE A 200 -14.97 28.78 -10.60
C ILE A 200 -16.05 27.81 -10.10
N ASP A 201 -16.65 27.05 -11.01
CA ASP A 201 -17.69 26.09 -10.63
C ASP A 201 -17.08 24.87 -9.94
N GLY A 202 -17.21 24.80 -8.61
CA GLY A 202 -16.78 23.64 -7.81
C GLY A 202 -17.51 22.34 -8.15
N ASN A 203 -18.64 22.38 -8.86
CA ASN A 203 -19.36 21.17 -9.28
C ASN A 203 -18.64 20.37 -10.37
N GLN A 204 -17.59 20.91 -11.00
CA GLN A 204 -16.85 20.18 -12.04
C GLN A 204 -16.12 18.93 -11.51
N TRP A 205 -15.89 18.81 -10.19
CA TRP A 205 -15.36 17.59 -9.55
C TRP A 205 -16.45 16.72 -8.90
N GLY A 206 -17.73 17.04 -9.06
CA GLY A 206 -18.80 16.35 -8.34
C GLY A 206 -18.76 16.61 -6.82
N LYS A 207 -19.46 15.77 -6.04
CA LYS A 207 -19.56 15.90 -4.58
C LYS A 207 -18.18 15.66 -3.94
N MET A 208 -17.74 16.57 -3.07
CA MET A 208 -16.51 16.42 -2.29
C MET A 208 -16.71 15.63 -0.99
N TYR A 209 -15.65 14.96 -0.53
CA TYR A 209 -15.64 14.14 0.69
C TYR A 209 -14.46 14.52 1.59
N PRO A 210 -14.60 14.45 2.93
CA PRO A 210 -13.45 14.60 3.80
C PRO A 210 -12.52 13.39 3.63
N CYS A 211 -11.21 13.62 3.62
CA CYS A 211 -10.23 12.54 3.53
C CYS A 211 -10.40 11.55 4.71
N GLU A 212 -10.39 10.26 4.39
CA GLU A 212 -10.51 9.19 5.39
C GLU A 212 -9.15 8.80 5.99
N LEU A 213 -8.06 9.11 5.29
CA LEU A 213 -6.71 8.80 5.75
C LEU A 213 -6.22 9.84 6.76
N PRO A 214 -5.35 9.45 7.70
CA PRO A 214 -4.68 10.41 8.57
C PRO A 214 -3.71 11.30 7.76
N LEU A 215 -3.46 12.52 8.25
CA LEU A 215 -2.43 13.39 7.69
C LEU A 215 -1.06 12.70 7.76
N ARG A 216 -0.19 12.99 6.78
CA ARG A 216 1.14 12.38 6.72
C ARG A 216 2.03 12.89 7.85
N ARG A 217 2.87 11.98 8.35
CA ARG A 217 3.90 12.32 9.34
C ARG A 217 5.08 12.90 8.59
N GLU A 218 5.50 14.09 8.99
CA GLU A 218 6.73 14.72 8.52
C GLU A 218 7.78 14.69 9.64
N THR A 219 8.95 14.13 9.36
CA THR A 219 10.05 13.96 10.34
C THR A 219 11.37 14.42 9.73
N GLU A 220 11.96 15.47 10.30
CA GLU A 220 13.30 15.92 9.88
C GLU A 220 14.34 14.86 10.28
N LEU A 221 15.03 14.30 9.29
CA LEU A 221 16.09 13.32 9.51
C LEU A 221 17.29 13.99 10.17
N LYS A 222 17.88 13.29 11.15
CA LYS A 222 19.05 13.73 11.91
C LYS A 222 20.24 12.84 11.59
N GLY A 223 21.45 13.35 11.88
CA GLY A 223 22.68 12.58 11.72
C GLY A 223 23.08 12.31 10.27
N LEU A 224 22.69 13.21 9.35
CA LEU A 224 23.12 13.16 7.94
C LEU A 224 24.65 13.15 7.85
N LYS A 225 25.20 12.38 6.90
CA LYS A 225 26.65 12.22 6.72
C LYS A 225 27.09 12.61 5.31
N LEU A 226 28.34 13.05 5.17
CA LEU A 226 28.97 13.30 3.88
C LEU A 226 29.80 12.09 3.45
N LEU A 227 29.54 11.55 2.26
CA LEU A 227 30.33 10.46 1.67
C LEU A 227 31.39 11.00 0.68
N PRO A 228 32.54 10.31 0.54
CA PRO A 228 32.92 9.05 1.21
C PRO A 228 33.48 9.22 2.63
N SER A 229 33.62 10.45 3.15
CA SER A 229 34.27 10.72 4.44
C SER A 229 33.60 10.06 5.66
N GLY A 230 32.27 9.87 5.61
CA GLY A 230 31.46 9.40 6.73
C GLY A 230 31.26 10.44 7.84
N GLU A 231 31.79 11.65 7.70
CA GLU A 231 31.71 12.70 8.70
C GLU A 231 30.30 13.28 8.77
N PRO A 232 29.81 13.70 9.97
CA PRO A 232 28.53 14.36 10.10
C PRO A 232 28.46 15.63 9.23
N LEU A 233 27.38 15.79 8.45
CA LEU A 233 27.24 16.90 7.51
C LEU A 233 27.30 18.27 8.21
N ASN A 234 26.69 18.37 9.39
CA ASN A 234 26.63 19.62 10.16
C ASN A 234 28.00 20.13 10.65
N THR A 235 29.03 19.29 10.74
CA THR A 235 30.38 19.72 11.12
C THR A 235 31.19 20.22 9.92
N LYS A 236 30.69 20.01 8.70
CA LYS A 236 31.32 20.43 7.44
C LYS A 236 30.64 21.64 6.80
N LEU A 237 29.41 21.96 7.22
CA LEU A 237 28.73 23.17 6.77
C LEU A 237 29.40 24.43 7.38
N PRO A 238 29.55 25.52 6.61
CA PRO A 238 29.14 25.64 5.22
C PRO A 238 30.10 24.96 4.23
N VAL A 239 29.54 24.35 3.17
CA VAL A 239 30.29 23.70 2.08
C VAL A 239 30.21 24.57 0.83
N GLU A 240 31.37 24.89 0.25
CA GLU A 240 31.45 25.59 -1.03
C GLU A 240 31.59 24.59 -2.19
N LEU A 241 30.78 24.77 -3.23
CA LEU A 241 30.85 24.00 -4.47
C LEU A 241 30.98 24.96 -5.65
N THR A 242 31.94 24.70 -6.53
CA THR A 242 32.08 25.35 -7.84
C THR A 242 31.63 24.42 -8.96
N ALA A 243 31.50 24.96 -10.18
CA ALA A 243 31.15 24.20 -11.37
C ALA A 243 31.87 22.82 -11.47
N GLY A 244 31.08 21.76 -11.65
CA GLY A 244 31.53 20.38 -11.74
C GLY A 244 31.70 19.66 -10.39
N GLN A 245 31.74 20.37 -9.26
CA GLN A 245 31.87 19.76 -7.94
C GLN A 245 30.52 19.27 -7.40
N GLU A 246 30.58 18.21 -6.60
CA GLU A 246 29.42 17.62 -5.95
C GLU A 246 29.72 17.19 -4.52
N MET A 247 28.65 17.04 -3.74
CA MET A 247 28.68 16.39 -2.44
C MET A 247 27.62 15.29 -2.40
N LEU A 248 27.94 14.18 -1.73
CA LEU A 248 27.04 13.04 -1.54
C LEU A 248 26.58 12.98 -0.09
N VAL A 249 25.29 13.16 0.14
CA VAL A 249 24.67 13.09 1.46
C VAL A 249 24.06 11.70 1.68
N ASP A 250 24.47 11.03 2.76
CA ASP A 250 23.84 9.81 3.26
C ASP A 250 22.85 10.16 4.38
N PHE A 251 21.60 9.77 4.19
CA PHE A 251 20.51 9.98 5.15
C PHE A 251 20.62 9.06 6.37
N GLY A 252 21.43 7.99 6.27
CA GLY A 252 21.54 6.93 7.27
C GLY A 252 20.43 5.88 7.20
N THR A 253 19.34 6.15 6.47
CA THR A 253 18.21 5.24 6.28
C THR A 253 17.53 5.50 4.94
N MET A 254 16.84 4.50 4.40
CA MET A 254 15.90 4.74 3.30
C MET A 254 14.72 5.59 3.81
N ALA A 255 14.42 6.66 3.09
CA ALA A 255 13.38 7.62 3.44
C ALA A 255 12.62 8.08 2.18
N MET A 256 11.37 8.51 2.36
CA MET A 256 10.59 9.17 1.32
C MET A 256 10.58 10.66 1.64
N ALA A 257 11.55 11.40 1.11
CA ALA A 257 11.89 12.70 1.65
C ALA A 257 11.94 13.83 0.62
N TYR A 258 11.60 15.04 1.07
CA TYR A 258 11.87 16.28 0.35
C TYR A 258 13.01 17.05 1.02
N THR A 259 13.64 17.94 0.26
CA THR A 259 14.84 18.67 0.67
C THR A 259 14.52 20.14 0.93
N SER A 260 15.08 20.72 1.99
CA SER A 260 15.20 22.18 2.15
C SER A 260 16.68 22.55 2.24
N MET A 261 17.06 23.66 1.61
CA MET A 261 18.45 24.11 1.56
C MET A 261 18.54 25.61 1.82
N ASP A 262 19.59 25.99 2.55
CA ASP A 262 19.98 27.36 2.85
C ASP A 262 21.39 27.61 2.31
N LEU A 263 21.58 28.65 1.50
CA LEU A 263 22.81 28.86 0.74
C LEU A 263 23.05 30.34 0.35
N ASP A 264 24.31 30.67 0.13
CA ASP A 264 24.73 31.83 -0.68
C ASP A 264 25.13 31.37 -2.08
N ALA A 265 24.91 32.20 -3.10
CA ALA A 265 25.35 31.89 -4.45
C ALA A 265 25.67 33.14 -5.28
N GLU A 266 26.50 32.93 -6.30
CA GLU A 266 26.54 33.85 -7.44
C GLU A 266 25.26 33.71 -8.26
N GLU A 267 24.77 34.83 -8.80
CA GLU A 267 23.57 34.83 -9.64
C GLU A 267 23.73 33.87 -10.83
N GLY A 268 22.70 33.05 -11.08
CA GLY A 268 22.70 32.09 -12.18
C GLY A 268 23.44 30.79 -11.90
N SER A 269 24.05 30.61 -10.72
CA SER A 269 24.64 29.32 -10.32
C SER A 269 23.58 28.22 -10.33
N GLN A 270 23.95 27.03 -10.83
CA GLN A 270 23.00 25.93 -11.04
C GLN A 270 23.33 24.73 -10.16
N LEU A 271 22.32 24.20 -9.47
CA LEU A 271 22.39 22.96 -8.73
C LEU A 271 21.50 21.89 -9.36
N ILE A 272 22.02 20.66 -9.39
CA ILE A 272 21.24 19.45 -9.64
C ILE A 272 21.27 18.58 -8.39
N MET A 273 20.09 18.12 -7.98
CA MET A 273 19.92 17.16 -6.89
C MET A 273 19.43 15.83 -7.47
N LYS A 274 20.23 14.76 -7.34
CA LYS A 274 19.86 13.40 -7.75
C LYS A 274 19.75 12.48 -6.55
N TYR A 275 18.91 11.46 -6.67
CA TYR A 275 18.53 10.59 -5.56
C TYR A 275 18.88 9.14 -5.89
N ALA A 276 19.65 8.51 -5.02
CA ALA A 276 20.11 7.13 -5.20
C ALA A 276 19.67 6.25 -4.04
N LEU A 277 19.23 5.04 -4.37
CA LEU A 277 18.76 4.08 -3.38
C LEU A 277 19.89 3.25 -2.77
N ARG A 278 21.02 3.14 -3.47
CA ARG A 278 22.13 2.25 -3.11
C ARG A 278 23.50 2.92 -3.29
N TYR A 279 24.46 2.49 -2.50
CA TYR A 279 25.85 2.93 -2.60
C TYR A 279 26.83 1.76 -2.36
N LYS A 280 27.67 1.47 -3.36
CA LYS A 280 28.64 0.36 -3.29
C LYS A 280 29.95 0.78 -3.98
N ASN A 281 31.08 0.44 -3.35
CA ASN A 281 32.42 0.67 -3.91
C ASN A 281 32.66 2.11 -4.38
N GLY A 282 32.23 3.10 -3.58
CA GLY A 282 32.42 4.52 -3.92
C GLY A 282 31.38 5.10 -4.88
N LYS A 283 30.42 4.29 -5.37
CA LYS A 283 29.47 4.69 -6.41
C LYS A 283 28.02 4.53 -5.95
N SER A 284 27.22 5.56 -6.15
CA SER A 284 25.77 5.54 -6.04
C SER A 284 25.13 4.95 -7.30
N PHE A 285 24.09 4.15 -7.14
CA PHE A 285 23.32 3.54 -8.24
C PHE A 285 21.86 3.34 -7.82
N GLU A 286 21.03 2.75 -8.69
CA GLU A 286 19.56 2.74 -8.54
C GLU A 286 19.04 4.18 -8.41
N MET A 287 19.26 4.98 -9.46
CA MET A 287 18.77 6.36 -9.55
C MET A 287 17.61 6.41 -10.53
N TYR A 288 16.49 6.97 -10.11
CA TYR A 288 15.28 7.06 -10.89
C TYR A 288 14.86 8.52 -11.06
N GLY A 289 14.29 8.84 -12.22
CA GLY A 289 13.87 10.20 -12.56
C GLY A 289 15.03 11.17 -12.80
N ASP A 290 14.69 12.43 -13.10
CA ASP A 290 15.66 13.47 -13.46
C ASP A 290 16.20 14.25 -12.27
N GLY A 291 15.67 14.01 -11.07
CA GLY A 291 15.98 14.77 -9.86
C GLY A 291 15.43 16.19 -9.89
N ASN A 292 15.99 17.08 -9.08
CA ASN A 292 15.55 18.47 -8.99
C ASN A 292 16.62 19.42 -9.54
N LYS A 293 16.19 20.50 -10.21
CA LYS A 293 17.07 21.56 -10.75
C LYS A 293 16.79 22.89 -10.07
N TYR A 294 17.85 23.61 -9.76
CA TYR A 294 17.77 24.90 -9.07
C TYR A 294 18.71 25.93 -9.71
N ILE A 295 18.21 27.12 -10.00
CA ILE A 295 18.98 28.28 -10.45
C ILE A 295 18.94 29.34 -9.36
N ALA A 296 20.10 29.77 -8.90
CA ALA A 296 20.23 30.69 -7.77
C ALA A 296 20.12 32.17 -8.19
N ARG A 297 19.60 33.00 -7.28
CA ARG A 297 19.81 34.46 -7.32
C ARG A 297 21.12 34.83 -6.63
N ALA A 298 21.56 36.08 -6.72
CA ALA A 298 22.71 36.54 -5.96
C ALA A 298 22.46 36.51 -4.44
N GLY A 299 23.49 36.16 -3.68
CA GLY A 299 23.51 36.24 -2.23
C GLY A 299 22.70 35.16 -1.51
N HIS A 300 22.35 35.46 -0.27
CA HIS A 300 21.74 34.51 0.67
C HIS A 300 20.29 34.20 0.32
N GLN A 301 19.92 32.93 0.32
CA GLN A 301 18.59 32.44 -0.03
C GLN A 301 18.33 31.03 0.51
N SER A 302 17.05 30.68 0.60
CA SER A 302 16.61 29.33 0.93
C SER A 302 15.55 28.83 -0.06
N PHE A 303 15.43 27.51 -0.18
CA PHE A 303 14.33 26.89 -0.92
C PHE A 303 13.97 25.52 -0.35
N MET A 304 12.83 25.01 -0.79
CA MET A 304 12.29 23.71 -0.43
C MET A 304 11.74 23.03 -1.70
N THR A 305 12.06 21.75 -1.90
CA THR A 305 11.54 20.96 -3.04
C THR A 305 10.07 20.60 -2.83
N THR A 306 9.32 20.40 -3.90
CA THR A 306 7.85 20.21 -3.89
C THR A 306 7.48 18.74 -3.66
N ASP A 307 8.06 17.79 -4.39
CA ASP A 307 7.74 16.36 -4.21
C ASP A 307 8.80 15.62 -3.37
N GLN A 308 8.42 14.45 -2.84
CA GLN A 308 9.32 13.54 -2.14
C GLN A 308 10.02 12.58 -3.10
N TRP A 309 11.26 12.25 -2.77
CA TRP A 309 12.06 11.23 -3.44
C TRP A 309 12.33 10.09 -2.46
N CYS A 310 12.05 8.86 -2.87
CA CYS A 310 12.37 7.69 -2.07
C CYS A 310 13.84 7.31 -2.30
N SER A 311 14.71 7.62 -1.34
CA SER A 311 16.14 7.34 -1.44
C SER A 311 16.81 7.26 -0.07
N ARG A 312 18.05 6.78 -0.06
CA ARG A 312 18.96 6.89 1.09
C ARG A 312 20.04 7.93 0.85
N TYR A 313 20.42 8.12 -0.41
CA TYR A 313 21.51 9.00 -0.80
C TYR A 313 20.99 10.12 -1.68
N MET A 314 21.58 11.31 -1.52
CA MET A 314 21.33 12.46 -2.39
C MET A 314 22.65 13.08 -2.83
N ILE A 315 22.81 13.22 -4.14
CA ILE A 315 23.92 13.93 -4.77
C ILE A 315 23.47 15.38 -4.96
N ILE A 316 24.24 16.34 -4.45
CA ILE A 316 24.07 17.77 -4.75
C ILE A 316 25.27 18.20 -5.58
N LYS A 317 25.03 18.54 -6.85
CA LYS A 317 26.08 18.93 -7.79
C LYS A 317 25.90 20.37 -8.23
N CYS A 318 26.96 21.16 -8.17
CA CYS A 318 27.03 22.48 -8.80
C CYS A 318 27.38 22.30 -10.28
N GLU A 319 26.42 22.44 -11.18
CA GLU A 319 26.67 22.31 -12.62
C GLU A 319 27.44 23.52 -13.15
N SER A 320 27.12 24.71 -12.68
CA SER A 320 27.76 25.97 -13.09
C SER A 320 27.72 27.01 -11.98
N GLY A 321 28.63 27.99 -12.06
CA GLY A 321 28.76 29.05 -11.06
C GLY A 321 29.39 28.56 -9.75
N LYS A 322 28.97 29.19 -8.65
CA LYS A 322 29.53 29.00 -7.31
C LYS A 322 28.43 29.12 -6.26
N VAL A 323 28.32 28.11 -5.40
CA VAL A 323 27.38 28.08 -4.27
C VAL A 323 28.12 27.79 -2.97
N LYS A 324 27.64 28.37 -1.87
CA LYS A 324 28.06 28.07 -0.51
C LYS A 324 26.83 27.64 0.30
N ILE A 325 26.73 26.35 0.55
CA ILE A 325 25.61 25.71 1.24
C ILE A 325 25.84 25.82 2.74
N HIS A 326 24.94 26.46 3.48
CA HIS A 326 24.99 26.60 4.93
C HIS A 326 24.14 25.57 5.67
N GLY A 327 23.07 25.09 5.02
CA GLY A 327 22.12 24.17 5.63
C GLY A 327 21.50 23.23 4.60
N VAL A 328 21.40 21.96 4.95
CA VAL A 328 20.61 20.96 4.21
C VAL A 328 19.74 20.23 5.22
N LYS A 329 18.43 20.23 4.99
CA LYS A 329 17.44 19.48 5.76
C LYS A 329 16.75 18.48 4.85
N ILE A 330 16.60 17.26 5.35
CA ILE A 330 15.89 16.17 4.67
C ILE A 330 14.71 15.81 5.56
N THR A 331 13.48 15.94 5.04
CA THR A 331 12.26 15.67 5.80
C THR A 331 11.55 14.48 5.19
N ASP A 332 11.51 13.38 5.95
CA ASP A 332 10.80 12.16 5.60
C ASP A 332 9.30 12.36 5.81
N ARG A 333 8.49 12.07 4.78
CA ARG A 333 7.04 12.25 4.79
C ARG A 333 6.34 10.99 4.31
N ARG A 334 5.61 10.32 5.22
CA ARG A 334 5.01 9.00 4.96
C ARG A 334 3.68 8.80 5.68
N TYR A 335 3.02 7.67 5.41
CA TYR A 335 1.88 7.22 6.20
C TYR A 335 2.30 7.13 7.68
N PRO A 336 1.49 7.65 8.63
CA PRO A 336 1.87 7.76 10.04
C PRO A 336 1.74 6.41 10.77
N PHE A 337 2.38 5.36 10.24
CA PHE A 337 2.44 4.07 10.91
C PHE A 337 3.24 4.16 12.21
N GLU A 338 2.81 3.36 13.17
CA GLU A 338 3.51 2.98 14.38
C GLU A 338 3.85 1.49 14.29
N ARG A 339 5.15 1.18 14.40
CA ARG A 339 5.62 -0.21 14.39
C ARG A 339 5.48 -0.80 15.78
N LEU A 340 4.55 -1.74 15.92
CA LEU A 340 4.29 -2.46 17.18
C LEU A 340 4.77 -3.91 17.12
N GLY A 341 4.76 -4.51 15.92
CA GLY A 341 5.23 -5.87 15.71
C GLY A 341 6.72 -6.01 15.94
N LYS A 342 7.13 -7.23 16.31
CA LYS A 342 8.52 -7.61 16.54
C LYS A 342 8.72 -9.07 16.16
N PHE A 343 9.92 -9.42 15.73
CA PHE A 343 10.31 -10.80 15.46
C PHE A 343 11.78 -11.02 15.85
N ASN A 344 12.05 -12.12 16.55
CA ASN A 344 13.39 -12.56 16.89
C ASN A 344 13.41 -14.10 16.96
N CYS A 345 14.43 -14.72 16.38
CA CYS A 345 14.68 -16.15 16.46
C CYS A 345 16.19 -16.43 16.53
N ASN A 346 16.57 -17.71 16.54
CA ASN A 346 17.98 -18.12 16.55
C ASN A 346 18.71 -17.93 15.21
N ASP A 347 18.06 -17.42 14.16
CA ASP A 347 18.67 -17.10 12.87
C ASP A 347 18.68 -15.59 12.60
N SER A 348 19.87 -14.99 12.59
CA SER A 348 20.02 -13.54 12.39
C SER A 348 19.61 -13.06 10.99
N VAL A 349 19.64 -13.91 9.96
CA VAL A 349 19.20 -13.54 8.61
C VAL A 349 17.68 -13.37 8.61
N LEU A 350 16.94 -14.29 9.24
CA LEU A 350 15.48 -14.18 9.36
C LEU A 350 15.06 -12.95 10.18
N ASN A 351 15.80 -12.62 11.25
CA ASN A 351 15.54 -11.43 12.06
C ASN A 351 15.69 -10.15 11.21
N ASN A 352 16.80 -10.03 10.48
CA ASN A 352 17.03 -8.90 9.58
C ASN A 352 16.02 -8.87 8.42
N LEU A 353 15.65 -10.03 7.87
CA LEU A 353 14.66 -10.16 6.81
C LEU A 353 13.31 -9.57 7.24
N TRP A 354 12.85 -9.93 8.44
CA TRP A 354 11.60 -9.41 8.98
C TRP A 354 11.65 -7.88 9.13
N ASP A 355 12.72 -7.34 9.71
CA ASP A 355 12.87 -5.89 9.91
C ASP A 355 12.93 -5.12 8.59
N MET A 356 13.67 -5.65 7.60
CA MET A 356 13.79 -5.05 6.27
C MET A 356 12.46 -5.12 5.51
N ALA A 357 11.69 -6.20 5.64
CA ALA A 357 10.39 -6.34 5.02
C ALA A 357 9.38 -5.31 5.57
N VAL A 358 9.29 -5.16 6.90
CA VAL A 358 8.42 -4.15 7.51
C VAL A 358 8.87 -2.74 7.14
N LYS A 359 10.18 -2.46 7.16
CA LYS A 359 10.74 -1.15 6.75
C LYS A 359 10.43 -0.83 5.29
N THR A 360 10.45 -1.82 4.42
CA THR A 360 10.10 -1.64 3.00
C THR A 360 8.66 -1.13 2.88
N ILE A 361 7.70 -1.74 3.55
CA ILE A 361 6.29 -1.31 3.50
C ILE A 361 6.09 0.06 4.14
N GLU A 362 6.74 0.34 5.27
CA GLU A 362 6.67 1.67 5.88
C GLU A 362 7.21 2.75 4.95
N VAL A 363 8.24 2.47 4.15
CA VAL A 363 8.84 3.42 3.22
C VAL A 363 7.99 3.59 1.98
N THR A 364 7.41 2.51 1.44
CA THR A 364 6.62 2.58 0.20
C THR A 364 5.16 3.01 0.43
N THR A 365 4.74 3.29 1.67
CA THR A 365 3.39 3.77 1.99
C THR A 365 3.37 5.26 2.36
N ASP A 366 2.60 6.04 1.62
CA ASP A 366 2.42 7.50 1.84
C ASP A 366 0.93 7.82 1.94
N ASP A 367 0.33 8.29 0.85
CA ASP A 367 -1.10 8.58 0.69
C ASP A 367 -1.91 7.38 0.17
N GLY A 368 -1.24 6.24 0.04
CA GLY A 368 -1.75 4.95 -0.40
C GLY A 368 -0.63 3.89 -0.28
N TYR A 369 -0.95 2.62 -0.56
CA TYR A 369 0.07 1.57 -0.66
C TYR A 369 0.82 1.69 -1.99
N GLY A 370 1.94 2.40 -2.00
CA GLY A 370 2.83 2.45 -3.16
C GLY A 370 3.57 1.13 -3.37
N SER A 371 3.79 0.77 -4.64
CA SER A 371 4.55 -0.41 -5.06
C SER A 371 6.02 -0.35 -4.62
N ASP A 372 6.66 0.78 -4.90
CA ASP A 372 8.10 0.93 -4.86
C ASP A 372 8.58 2.39 -4.82
N ALA A 373 9.89 2.56 -4.67
CA ALA A 373 10.58 3.83 -4.58
C ALA A 373 10.56 4.69 -5.87
N ARG A 374 10.44 4.05 -7.05
CA ARG A 374 10.41 4.70 -8.37
C ARG A 374 8.98 5.06 -8.75
N GLU A 375 8.05 4.10 -8.76
CA GLU A 375 6.71 4.31 -9.29
C GLU A 375 5.74 4.92 -8.30
N ARG A 376 5.79 4.52 -7.02
CA ARG A 376 4.84 4.96 -5.97
C ARG A 376 3.35 4.84 -6.38
N ASN A 377 3.01 4.00 -7.36
CA ASN A 377 1.64 3.77 -7.84
C ASN A 377 0.93 2.75 -6.94
N GLU A 378 -0.40 2.82 -6.86
CA GLU A 378 -1.18 1.77 -6.18
C GLU A 378 -1.54 0.67 -7.16
N TRP A 379 -0.76 -0.40 -7.17
CA TRP A 379 -1.04 -1.62 -7.91
C TRP A 379 -1.86 -2.60 -7.03
N ILE A 380 -2.87 -3.25 -7.60
CA ILE A 380 -3.83 -4.05 -6.81
C ILE A 380 -3.15 -5.21 -6.04
N GLN A 381 -2.31 -6.00 -6.73
CA GLN A 381 -1.61 -7.13 -6.11
C GLN A 381 -0.69 -6.63 -4.99
N ASP A 382 0.13 -5.65 -5.30
CA ASP A 382 1.11 -5.02 -4.43
C ASP A 382 0.51 -4.50 -3.13
N ALA A 383 -0.63 -3.80 -3.22
CA ALA A 383 -1.33 -3.25 -2.07
C ALA A 383 -1.92 -4.34 -1.18
N SER A 384 -2.48 -5.40 -1.76
CA SER A 384 -3.20 -6.45 -1.00
C SER A 384 -2.32 -7.59 -0.52
N LYS A 385 -1.32 -8.01 -1.29
CA LYS A 385 -0.50 -9.20 -1.03
C LYS A 385 0.72 -8.89 -0.17
N PRO A 386 1.77 -8.17 -0.63
CA PRO A 386 2.86 -7.86 0.28
C PRO A 386 2.51 -6.74 1.27
N SER A 387 1.86 -5.66 0.84
CA SER A 387 1.75 -4.43 1.66
C SER A 387 0.77 -4.60 2.82
N TYR A 388 -0.49 -4.97 2.55
CA TYR A 388 -1.47 -5.17 3.62
C TYR A 388 -1.14 -6.38 4.49
N GLN A 389 -0.66 -7.51 3.93
CA GLN A 389 -0.30 -8.68 4.75
C GLN A 389 0.89 -8.40 5.69
N THR A 390 1.85 -7.58 5.29
CA THR A 390 2.96 -7.20 6.17
C THR A 390 2.52 -6.16 7.21
N SER A 391 1.82 -5.11 6.77
CA SER A 391 1.36 -4.06 7.70
C SER A 391 0.34 -4.58 8.71
N ARG A 392 -0.56 -5.50 8.33
CA ARG A 392 -1.54 -6.08 9.26
C ARG A 392 -0.89 -6.80 10.44
N VAL A 393 0.30 -7.38 10.29
CA VAL A 393 0.99 -8.14 11.35
C VAL A 393 2.00 -7.31 12.16
N ALA A 394 2.28 -6.07 11.74
CA ALA A 394 3.38 -5.28 12.29
C ALA A 394 3.01 -3.83 12.67
N LEU A 395 2.01 -3.24 12.02
CA LEU A 395 1.79 -1.80 12.05
C LEU A 395 0.40 -1.44 12.57
N ALA A 396 0.32 -0.27 13.21
CA ALA A 396 -0.91 0.42 13.58
C ALA A 396 -0.80 1.89 13.14
N ALA A 397 -1.89 2.65 13.21
CA ALA A 397 -1.83 4.12 13.12
C ALA A 397 -2.93 4.75 13.97
N LEU A 398 -2.87 6.06 14.18
CA LEU A 398 -3.88 6.76 14.98
C LEU A 398 -5.22 6.88 14.23
N GLY A 399 -6.31 6.64 14.94
CA GLY A 399 -7.68 6.92 14.54
C GLY A 399 -8.02 8.39 14.70
N LYS A 400 -9.19 8.80 14.18
CA LYS A 400 -9.68 10.19 14.30
C LYS A 400 -10.00 10.58 15.75
N ASP A 401 -10.25 9.61 16.61
CA ASP A 401 -10.50 9.74 18.04
C ASP A 401 -9.21 9.70 18.89
N GLY A 402 -8.04 9.58 18.25
CA GLY A 402 -6.74 9.45 18.92
C GLY A 402 -6.41 8.04 19.41
N ASN A 403 -7.30 7.05 19.23
CA ASN A 403 -7.03 5.67 19.62
C ASN A 403 -6.26 4.93 18.51
N PRO A 404 -5.44 3.92 18.83
CA PRO A 404 -4.79 3.10 17.81
C PRO A 404 -5.80 2.32 16.97
N VAL A 405 -5.63 2.38 15.65
CA VAL A 405 -6.23 1.44 14.69
C VAL A 405 -5.15 0.41 14.37
N PHE A 406 -5.27 -0.78 14.96
CA PHE A 406 -4.38 -1.90 14.69
C PHE A 406 -4.64 -2.49 13.30
N SER A 407 -3.59 -3.02 12.66
CA SER A 407 -3.69 -3.62 11.32
C SER A 407 -4.36 -2.69 10.31
N ASP A 408 -4.01 -1.40 10.36
CA ASP A 408 -4.77 -0.30 9.77
C ASP A 408 -5.22 -0.57 8.32
N PRO A 409 -6.53 -0.78 8.07
CA PRO A 409 -7.05 -1.16 6.75
C PRO A 409 -7.34 0.03 5.84
N ARG A 410 -7.15 1.27 6.32
CA ARG A 410 -7.50 2.48 5.55
C ARG A 410 -6.75 2.62 4.21
N PRO A 411 -5.44 2.31 4.09
CA PRO A 411 -4.78 2.36 2.78
C PRO A 411 -5.32 1.28 1.82
N LEU A 412 -5.67 0.09 2.32
CA LEU A 412 -6.31 -0.96 1.51
C LEU A 412 -7.68 -0.50 1.00
N LYS A 413 -8.49 0.12 1.86
CA LYS A 413 -9.78 0.71 1.50
C LYS A 413 -9.63 1.73 0.38
N ASN A 414 -8.62 2.60 0.48
CA ASN A 414 -8.41 3.66 -0.49
C ASN A 414 -8.04 3.09 -1.87
N MET A 415 -7.13 2.10 -1.92
CA MET A 415 -6.82 1.38 -3.17
C MET A 415 -8.07 0.75 -3.79
N LEU A 416 -8.89 0.04 -3.01
CA LEU A 416 -10.12 -0.60 -3.51
C LEU A 416 -11.07 0.42 -4.13
N ARG A 417 -11.21 1.58 -3.49
CA ARG A 417 -12.09 2.66 -3.95
C ARG A 417 -11.52 3.39 -5.18
N HIS A 418 -10.22 3.69 -5.20
CA HIS A 418 -9.56 4.27 -6.37
C HIS A 418 -9.68 3.36 -7.59
N ALA A 419 -9.59 2.05 -7.39
CA ALA A 419 -9.83 1.07 -8.44
C ALA A 419 -11.25 1.16 -9.01
N ALA A 420 -12.26 1.16 -8.13
CA ALA A 420 -13.66 1.29 -8.52
C ALA A 420 -13.95 2.59 -9.29
N GLN A 421 -13.40 3.72 -8.84
CA GLN A 421 -13.57 5.01 -9.51
C GLN A 421 -12.91 5.06 -10.89
N SER A 422 -11.84 4.30 -11.08
CA SER A 422 -11.10 4.24 -12.34
C SER A 422 -11.60 3.12 -13.27
N GLN A 423 -12.72 2.46 -12.94
CA GLN A 423 -13.32 1.43 -13.78
C GLN A 423 -13.68 1.97 -15.16
N LEU A 424 -13.32 1.21 -16.19
CA LEU A 424 -13.58 1.51 -17.58
C LEU A 424 -15.07 1.31 -17.94
N PRO A 425 -15.56 2.00 -18.99
CA PRO A 425 -16.95 1.88 -19.42
C PRO A 425 -17.39 0.44 -19.78
N ASP A 426 -16.46 -0.43 -20.17
CA ASP A 426 -16.74 -1.84 -20.49
C ASP A 426 -16.77 -2.76 -19.25
N GLY A 427 -16.54 -2.20 -18.06
CA GLY A 427 -16.56 -2.90 -16.77
C GLY A 427 -15.18 -3.30 -16.25
N ARG A 428 -14.10 -3.13 -17.02
CA ARG A 428 -12.76 -3.51 -16.56
C ARG A 428 -12.16 -2.54 -15.54
N LEU A 429 -11.49 -3.08 -14.54
CA LEU A 429 -10.57 -2.35 -13.65
C LEU A 429 -9.22 -2.16 -14.33
N LEU A 430 -8.57 -1.02 -14.12
CA LEU A 430 -7.17 -0.81 -14.50
C LEU A 430 -6.24 -1.58 -13.56
N ALA A 431 -4.94 -1.66 -13.87
CA ALA A 431 -3.97 -2.30 -12.98
C ALA A 431 -3.47 -1.38 -11.85
N THR A 432 -3.47 -0.05 -12.10
CA THR A 432 -2.91 0.98 -11.22
C THR A 432 -3.83 2.17 -11.06
N PHE A 433 -3.80 2.82 -9.89
CA PHE A 433 -4.70 3.94 -9.60
C PHE A 433 -4.10 5.02 -8.67
N PRO A 434 -4.76 6.20 -8.63
CA PRO A 434 -5.49 6.77 -9.76
C PRO A 434 -4.50 7.03 -10.91
N THR A 435 -4.89 6.81 -12.16
CA THR A 435 -3.94 6.91 -13.28
C THR A 435 -4.57 7.42 -14.57
N ASP A 436 -3.75 8.13 -15.36
CA ASP A 436 -4.03 8.55 -16.74
C ASP A 436 -3.36 7.63 -17.77
N ARG A 437 -2.81 6.47 -17.35
CA ARG A 437 -2.26 5.47 -18.29
C ARG A 437 -3.33 5.09 -19.31
N GLY A 438 -2.95 5.01 -20.59
CA GLY A 438 -3.83 4.60 -21.67
C GLY A 438 -3.55 3.18 -22.18
N PRO A 439 -4.35 2.69 -23.15
CA PRO A 439 -4.24 1.34 -23.70
C PRO A 439 -2.93 1.05 -24.45
N GLU A 440 -2.12 2.07 -24.72
CA GLU A 440 -0.76 1.95 -25.25
C GLU A 440 0.24 1.36 -24.24
N ASP A 441 -0.04 1.45 -22.94
CA ASP A 441 0.77 0.82 -21.90
C ASP A 441 0.37 -0.66 -21.76
N CYS A 442 1.35 -1.56 -21.84
CA CYS A 442 1.09 -2.98 -21.66
C CYS A 442 0.52 -3.31 -20.27
N HIS A 443 0.76 -2.46 -19.26
CA HIS A 443 0.24 -2.61 -17.91
C HIS A 443 -1.13 -1.96 -17.69
N TYR A 444 -1.75 -1.37 -18.72
CA TYR A 444 -3.00 -0.60 -18.58
C TYR A 444 -4.09 -1.36 -17.81
N VAL A 445 -4.33 -2.63 -18.16
CA VAL A 445 -5.27 -3.53 -17.47
C VAL A 445 -4.57 -4.84 -17.20
N ILE A 446 -4.47 -5.30 -15.95
CA ILE A 446 -3.98 -6.65 -15.64
C ILE A 446 -5.17 -7.46 -15.11
N GLU A 447 -5.68 -8.40 -15.90
CA GLU A 447 -6.91 -9.11 -15.59
C GLU A 447 -6.77 -9.95 -14.31
N ASP A 448 -5.61 -10.55 -14.06
CA ASP A 448 -5.31 -11.25 -12.80
C ASP A 448 -5.39 -10.31 -11.59
N TYR A 449 -4.96 -9.04 -11.73
CA TYR A 449 -5.04 -8.03 -10.66
C TYR A 449 -6.50 -7.66 -10.41
N SER A 450 -7.30 -7.51 -11.46
CA SER A 450 -8.74 -7.25 -11.30
C SER A 450 -9.48 -8.41 -10.62
N CYS A 451 -9.01 -9.66 -10.74
CA CYS A 451 -9.53 -10.78 -9.96
C CYS A 451 -9.11 -10.70 -8.47
N GLN A 452 -7.85 -10.32 -8.21
CA GLN A 452 -7.33 -10.15 -6.85
C GLN A 452 -7.98 -8.98 -6.09
N TRP A 453 -8.58 -8.01 -6.79
CA TRP A 453 -9.36 -6.94 -6.16
C TRP A 453 -10.54 -7.47 -5.33
N PHE A 454 -11.18 -8.57 -5.75
CA PHE A 454 -12.28 -9.19 -5.01
C PHE A 454 -11.79 -9.82 -3.70
N GLU A 455 -10.66 -10.50 -3.74
CA GLU A 455 -10.01 -11.06 -2.54
C GLU A 455 -9.59 -9.93 -1.59
N ALA A 456 -9.05 -8.83 -2.13
CA ALA A 456 -8.71 -7.64 -1.34
C ALA A 456 -9.95 -7.01 -0.67
N LEU A 457 -11.09 -6.95 -1.36
CA LEU A 457 -12.36 -6.48 -0.79
C LEU A 457 -12.86 -7.39 0.34
N LYS A 458 -12.77 -8.70 0.16
CA LYS A 458 -13.08 -9.68 1.22
C LYS A 458 -12.13 -9.55 2.41
N MET A 459 -10.85 -9.34 2.16
CA MET A 459 -9.83 -9.13 3.17
C MET A 459 -10.09 -7.87 4.00
N TYR A 460 -10.47 -6.78 3.33
CA TYR A 460 -10.91 -5.54 3.99
C TYR A 460 -12.15 -5.78 4.86
N TYR A 461 -13.18 -6.45 4.33
CA TYR A 461 -14.37 -6.79 5.10
C TYR A 461 -14.03 -7.68 6.30
N ASP A 462 -13.21 -8.71 6.14
CA ASP A 462 -12.86 -9.61 7.23
C ASP A 462 -12.10 -8.88 8.35
N ALA A 463 -11.33 -7.84 8.02
CA ALA A 463 -10.61 -7.04 9.00
C ALA A 463 -11.49 -5.98 9.71
N THR A 464 -12.58 -5.54 9.09
CA THR A 464 -13.34 -4.35 9.53
C THR A 464 -14.79 -4.62 9.90
N GLY A 465 -15.41 -5.62 9.27
CA GLY A 465 -16.85 -5.84 9.33
C GLY A 465 -17.68 -4.84 8.53
N ASP A 466 -17.06 -3.93 7.76
CA ASP A 466 -17.72 -2.82 7.06
C ASP A 466 -18.50 -3.33 5.84
N LYS A 467 -19.79 -3.62 6.04
CA LYS A 467 -20.70 -4.08 4.98
C LYS A 467 -21.11 -2.95 4.06
N GLU A 468 -21.21 -1.75 4.60
CA GLU A 468 -21.58 -0.54 3.88
C GLU A 468 -20.57 -0.26 2.76
N PHE A 469 -19.27 -0.43 3.02
CA PHE A 469 -18.25 -0.32 2.00
C PHE A 469 -18.30 -1.46 0.97
N VAL A 470 -18.62 -2.69 1.38
CA VAL A 470 -18.86 -3.78 0.41
C VAL A 470 -20.03 -3.43 -0.52
N SER A 471 -21.11 -2.87 0.03
CA SER A 471 -22.25 -2.36 -0.76
C SER A 471 -21.85 -1.18 -1.67
N GLU A 472 -20.99 -0.27 -1.20
CA GLU A 472 -20.43 0.83 -2.02
C GLU A 472 -19.70 0.28 -3.24
N MET A 473 -18.91 -0.79 -3.06
CA MET A 473 -18.09 -1.40 -4.12
C MET A 473 -18.87 -2.38 -5.02
N TRP A 474 -20.08 -2.77 -4.63
CA TRP A 474 -20.85 -3.83 -5.30
C TRP A 474 -21.14 -3.56 -6.79
N PRO A 475 -21.52 -2.35 -7.22
CA PRO A 475 -21.75 -2.08 -8.65
C PRO A 475 -20.50 -2.34 -9.51
N THR A 476 -19.32 -1.98 -9.00
CA THR A 476 -18.03 -2.22 -9.66
C THR A 476 -17.76 -3.72 -9.78
N ALA A 477 -17.98 -4.48 -8.69
CA ALA A 477 -17.84 -5.93 -8.66
C ALA A 477 -18.70 -6.61 -9.73
N VAL A 478 -19.97 -6.21 -9.83
CA VAL A 478 -20.92 -6.75 -10.83
C VAL A 478 -20.47 -6.44 -12.25
N ALA A 479 -20.02 -5.21 -12.53
CA ALA A 479 -19.56 -4.81 -13.87
C ALA A 479 -18.29 -5.57 -14.30
N GLN A 480 -17.32 -5.74 -13.39
CA GLN A 480 -16.10 -6.51 -13.66
C GLN A 480 -16.40 -7.99 -13.92
N LEU A 481 -17.23 -8.63 -13.09
CA LEU A 481 -17.60 -10.04 -13.31
C LEU A 481 -18.42 -10.23 -14.57
N LYS A 482 -19.30 -9.29 -14.92
CA LYS A 482 -20.03 -9.33 -16.19
C LYS A 482 -19.07 -9.34 -17.38
N TRP A 483 -18.01 -8.53 -17.34
CA TRP A 483 -16.99 -8.53 -18.39
C TRP A 483 -16.33 -9.90 -18.55
N PHE A 484 -15.92 -10.53 -17.45
CA PHE A 484 -15.34 -11.87 -17.46
C PHE A 484 -16.34 -12.94 -17.94
N LEU A 485 -17.56 -12.95 -17.41
CA LEU A 485 -18.59 -13.94 -17.76
C LEU A 485 -18.94 -13.92 -19.26
N ASN A 486 -18.95 -12.73 -19.87
CA ASN A 486 -19.19 -12.57 -21.30
C ASN A 486 -18.04 -13.08 -22.19
N ARG A 487 -16.91 -13.46 -21.60
CA ARG A 487 -15.72 -13.96 -22.29
C ARG A 487 -15.45 -15.44 -22.00
N ARG A 488 -16.45 -16.15 -21.47
CA ARG A 488 -16.40 -17.61 -21.41
C ARG A 488 -16.54 -18.19 -22.81
N THR A 489 -15.66 -19.12 -23.16
CA THR A 489 -15.67 -19.84 -24.43
C THR A 489 -16.63 -21.03 -24.38
N PRO A 490 -16.86 -21.75 -25.50
CA PRO A 490 -17.60 -23.01 -25.49
C PRO A 490 -16.99 -24.12 -24.60
N ARG A 491 -15.69 -24.05 -24.27
CA ARG A 491 -15.06 -24.93 -23.27
C ARG A 491 -15.51 -24.62 -21.84
N GLY A 492 -16.19 -23.50 -21.63
CA GLY A 492 -16.56 -23.01 -20.31
C GLY A 492 -15.41 -22.33 -19.58
N LEU A 493 -14.28 -22.10 -20.23
CA LEU A 493 -13.13 -21.39 -19.67
C LEU A 493 -13.21 -19.90 -20.01
N LEU A 494 -12.58 -19.06 -19.20
CA LEU A 494 -12.39 -17.64 -19.47
C LEU A 494 -11.25 -17.44 -20.49
N LEU A 495 -11.53 -16.67 -21.54
CA LEU A 495 -10.53 -16.11 -22.45
C LEU A 495 -10.14 -14.70 -22.00
N ALA A 496 -8.96 -14.54 -21.41
CA ALA A 496 -8.46 -13.26 -20.90
C ALA A 496 -6.94 -13.22 -20.98
N ARG A 497 -6.37 -12.04 -20.76
CA ARG A 497 -4.93 -11.87 -20.72
C ARG A 497 -4.40 -12.34 -19.36
N GLU A 498 -3.51 -13.31 -19.37
CA GLU A 498 -2.92 -13.86 -18.15
C GLU A 498 -1.71 -13.01 -17.70
N TYR A 499 -1.42 -12.98 -16.40
CA TYR A 499 -0.24 -12.29 -15.86
C TYR A 499 0.48 -13.09 -14.78
N ALA A 500 -0.15 -13.30 -13.62
CA ALA A 500 0.37 -13.83 -12.35
C ALA A 500 1.60 -13.11 -11.76
N SER A 501 2.67 -12.96 -12.52
CA SER A 501 3.78 -12.02 -12.33
C SER A 501 4.71 -12.12 -13.55
N PHE A 502 5.81 -11.39 -13.57
CA PHE A 502 6.77 -11.38 -14.68
C PHE A 502 7.44 -12.74 -14.97
N ASP A 503 7.37 -13.69 -14.04
CA ASP A 503 7.95 -15.03 -14.16
C ASP A 503 6.98 -16.10 -14.69
N ASN A 504 5.71 -15.76 -14.92
CA ASN A 504 4.78 -16.67 -15.58
C ASN A 504 5.10 -16.76 -17.08
N PRO A 505 5.31 -17.96 -17.65
CA PRO A 505 5.51 -18.11 -19.10
C PRO A 505 4.44 -17.42 -19.94
N PHE A 506 3.17 -17.44 -19.52
CA PHE A 506 2.05 -16.82 -20.23
C PHE A 506 1.77 -15.36 -19.85
N ALA A 507 2.67 -14.69 -19.12
CA ALA A 507 2.50 -13.29 -18.76
C ALA A 507 2.22 -12.42 -20.00
N TYR A 508 1.15 -11.63 -19.92
CA TYR A 508 0.58 -10.77 -20.97
C TYR A 508 0.02 -11.48 -22.21
N VAL A 509 -0.11 -12.81 -22.21
CA VAL A 509 -0.70 -13.56 -23.31
C VAL A 509 -2.22 -13.65 -23.12
N THR A 510 -3.00 -13.35 -24.16
CA THR A 510 -4.45 -13.60 -24.16
C THR A 510 -4.73 -15.03 -24.56
N CYS A 511 -5.21 -15.84 -23.63
CA CYS A 511 -5.48 -17.26 -23.82
C CYS A 511 -6.59 -17.73 -22.86
N GLU A 512 -7.05 -18.97 -23.03
CA GLU A 512 -7.72 -19.68 -21.94
C GLU A 512 -6.62 -20.29 -21.07
N GLY A 513 -6.02 -19.44 -20.24
CA GLY A 513 -4.92 -19.82 -19.36
C GLY A 513 -5.42 -20.37 -18.02
N ALA A 514 -4.76 -21.41 -17.52
CA ALA A 514 -5.12 -22.06 -16.27
C ALA A 514 -4.96 -21.10 -15.08
N THR A 515 -3.94 -20.24 -15.08
CA THR A 515 -3.69 -19.33 -13.96
C THR A 515 -4.77 -18.26 -13.86
N ILE A 516 -5.10 -17.58 -14.96
CA ILE A 516 -6.18 -16.58 -14.95
C ILE A 516 -7.56 -17.21 -14.65
N ASN A 517 -7.81 -18.44 -15.13
CA ASN A 517 -9.04 -19.15 -14.80
C ASN A 517 -9.13 -19.53 -13.31
N ALA A 518 -8.00 -19.82 -12.66
CA ALA A 518 -7.95 -20.05 -11.23
C ALA A 518 -8.23 -18.78 -10.40
N TYR A 519 -7.65 -17.63 -10.80
CA TYR A 519 -8.01 -16.34 -10.21
C TYR A 519 -9.49 -15.97 -10.42
N PHE A 520 -10.02 -16.22 -11.61
CA PHE A 520 -11.43 -15.93 -11.92
C PHE A 520 -12.40 -16.82 -11.14
N TYR A 521 -12.05 -18.10 -10.93
CA TYR A 521 -12.81 -18.98 -10.05
C TYR A 521 -12.92 -18.41 -8.64
N ASP A 522 -11.80 -17.92 -8.08
CA ASP A 522 -11.82 -17.33 -6.75
C ASP A 522 -12.64 -16.03 -6.72
N ALA A 523 -12.51 -15.17 -7.73
CA ALA A 523 -13.30 -13.95 -7.84
C ALA A 523 -14.82 -14.24 -7.85
N LEU A 524 -15.27 -15.30 -8.52
CA LEU A 524 -16.67 -15.75 -8.49
C LEU A 524 -17.07 -16.28 -7.11
N ARG A 525 -16.24 -17.11 -6.49
CA ARG A 525 -16.48 -17.67 -5.15
C ARG A 525 -16.60 -16.58 -4.10
N VAL A 526 -15.60 -15.70 -4.02
CA VAL A 526 -15.57 -14.56 -3.10
C VAL A 526 -16.75 -13.62 -3.34
N SER A 527 -17.09 -13.35 -4.60
CA SER A 527 -18.25 -12.51 -4.91
C SER A 527 -19.59 -13.15 -4.52
N SER A 528 -19.69 -14.49 -4.54
CA SER A 528 -20.88 -15.18 -4.01
C SER A 528 -21.04 -14.96 -2.50
N GLU A 529 -19.93 -14.99 -1.76
CA GLU A 529 -19.91 -14.73 -0.32
C GLU A 529 -20.26 -13.27 -0.01
N LEU A 530 -19.60 -12.32 -0.69
CA LEU A 530 -19.86 -10.89 -0.53
C LEU A 530 -21.29 -10.51 -0.94
N ALA A 531 -21.83 -11.11 -2.02
CA ALA A 531 -23.23 -10.91 -2.40
C ALA A 531 -24.19 -11.36 -1.30
N SER A 532 -23.99 -12.56 -0.75
CA SER A 532 -24.83 -13.10 0.33
C SER A 532 -24.79 -12.19 1.56
N LEU A 533 -23.59 -11.69 1.88
CA LEU A 533 -23.33 -10.81 3.02
C LEU A 533 -24.15 -9.51 2.98
N ILE A 534 -24.30 -8.91 1.80
CA ILE A 534 -25.04 -7.64 1.60
C ILE A 534 -26.50 -7.86 1.15
N GLY A 535 -26.98 -9.11 1.13
CA GLY A 535 -28.36 -9.45 0.79
C GLY A 535 -28.66 -9.65 -0.70
N GLU A 536 -27.65 -9.65 -1.56
CA GLU A 536 -27.73 -9.86 -3.02
C GLU A 536 -27.81 -11.36 -3.37
N ASN A 537 -28.76 -12.05 -2.74
CA ASN A 537 -28.85 -13.52 -2.73
C ASN A 537 -28.99 -14.16 -4.13
N GLN A 538 -29.67 -13.49 -5.07
CA GLN A 538 -29.78 -13.99 -6.44
C GLN A 538 -28.41 -13.99 -7.13
N LYS A 539 -27.68 -12.87 -7.04
CA LYS A 539 -26.31 -12.79 -7.57
C LYS A 539 -25.37 -13.76 -6.88
N ALA A 540 -25.54 -13.96 -5.58
CA ALA A 540 -24.79 -14.97 -4.85
C ALA A 540 -24.95 -16.37 -5.46
N ALA A 541 -26.18 -16.77 -5.77
CA ALA A 541 -26.47 -18.06 -6.39
C ALA A 541 -25.92 -18.16 -7.81
N GLU A 542 -26.07 -17.10 -8.62
CA GLU A 542 -25.53 -17.02 -9.99
C GLU A 542 -24.00 -17.19 -10.01
N TYR A 543 -23.28 -16.46 -9.15
CA TYR A 543 -21.83 -16.53 -9.08
C TYR A 543 -21.33 -17.87 -8.52
N ARG A 544 -22.04 -18.46 -7.54
CA ARG A 544 -21.75 -19.81 -7.06
C ARG A 544 -21.87 -20.83 -8.17
N GLN A 545 -22.97 -20.79 -8.93
CA GLN A 545 -23.19 -21.70 -10.04
C GLN A 545 -22.11 -21.54 -11.13
N ALA A 546 -21.74 -20.30 -11.46
CA ALA A 546 -20.68 -20.02 -12.41
C ALA A 546 -19.32 -20.55 -11.95
N ALA A 547 -18.99 -20.42 -10.65
CA ALA A 547 -17.77 -20.96 -10.05
C ALA A 547 -17.71 -22.49 -10.18
N GLU A 548 -18.80 -23.20 -9.85
CA GLU A 548 -18.86 -24.67 -9.96
C GLU A 548 -18.74 -25.16 -11.42
N GLN A 549 -19.39 -24.46 -12.35
CA GLN A 549 -19.25 -24.75 -13.77
C GLN A 549 -17.81 -24.53 -14.26
N LEU A 550 -17.17 -23.45 -13.82
CA LEU A 550 -15.77 -23.17 -14.16
C LEU A 550 -14.83 -24.21 -13.56
N LYS A 551 -15.03 -24.60 -12.30
CA LYS A 551 -14.25 -25.67 -11.64
C LYS A 551 -14.36 -26.99 -12.39
N THR A 552 -15.57 -27.33 -12.86
CA THR A 552 -15.80 -28.53 -13.68
C THR A 552 -15.06 -28.44 -15.01
N ALA A 553 -15.19 -27.31 -15.72
CA ALA A 553 -14.50 -27.08 -16.99
C ALA A 553 -12.96 -27.12 -16.82
N PHE A 554 -12.42 -26.44 -15.82
CA PHE A 554 -11.00 -26.41 -15.49
C PHE A 554 -10.44 -27.83 -15.31
N ASN A 555 -11.10 -28.64 -14.49
CA ASN A 555 -10.66 -29.99 -14.18
C ASN A 555 -10.77 -30.98 -15.35
N LYS A 556 -11.69 -30.71 -16.28
CA LYS A 556 -11.88 -31.50 -17.49
C LYS A 556 -10.88 -31.14 -18.58
N GLU A 557 -10.71 -29.84 -18.85
CA GLU A 557 -10.00 -29.36 -20.02
C GLU A 557 -8.48 -29.27 -19.79
N PHE A 558 -8.03 -28.95 -18.57
CA PHE A 558 -6.59 -28.79 -18.29
C PHE A 558 -5.92 -30.02 -17.69
N TRP A 559 -6.65 -31.01 -17.18
CA TRP A 559 -6.01 -32.15 -16.53
C TRP A 559 -5.18 -32.98 -17.51
N ASN A 560 -3.91 -33.22 -17.16
CA ASN A 560 -2.98 -34.05 -17.90
C ASN A 560 -2.72 -35.35 -17.12
N GLU A 561 -3.34 -36.44 -17.59
CA GLU A 561 -3.24 -37.75 -16.93
C GLU A 561 -1.80 -38.30 -16.90
N SER A 562 -1.00 -38.03 -17.93
CA SER A 562 0.38 -38.53 -18.01
C SER A 562 1.35 -37.77 -17.09
N GLU A 563 1.16 -36.46 -16.95
CA GLU A 563 1.99 -35.61 -16.10
C GLU A 563 1.46 -35.53 -14.66
N LYS A 564 0.22 -35.98 -14.41
CA LYS A 564 -0.45 -35.84 -13.10
C LYS A 564 -0.49 -34.39 -12.61
N ALA A 565 -0.74 -33.47 -13.56
CA ALA A 565 -0.72 -32.03 -13.36
C ALA A 565 -1.70 -31.34 -14.32
N TYR A 566 -1.86 -30.01 -14.18
CA TYR A 566 -2.68 -29.22 -15.11
C TYR A 566 -1.82 -28.62 -16.23
N ASN A 567 -2.25 -28.82 -17.47
CA ASN A 567 -1.78 -28.08 -18.63
C ASN A 567 -2.02 -26.57 -18.45
N SER A 568 -1.16 -25.75 -19.05
CA SER A 568 -1.05 -24.33 -18.70
C SER A 568 -2.05 -23.43 -19.42
N ALA A 569 -2.33 -23.67 -20.70
CA ALA A 569 -3.24 -22.82 -21.47
C ALA A 569 -3.72 -23.49 -22.77
N PHE A 570 -4.90 -23.07 -23.25
CA PHE A 570 -5.23 -23.13 -24.67
C PHE A 570 -4.95 -21.78 -25.33
N LEU A 571 -4.07 -21.76 -26.33
CA LEU A 571 -3.79 -20.60 -27.17
C LEU A 571 -3.94 -21.01 -28.64
N ASN A 572 -4.88 -20.37 -29.35
CA ASN A 572 -5.26 -20.74 -30.72
C ASN A 572 -5.58 -22.25 -30.85
N ASP A 573 -6.38 -22.77 -29.91
CA ASP A 573 -6.77 -24.18 -29.77
C ASP A 573 -5.63 -25.20 -29.53
N LYS A 574 -4.36 -24.75 -29.48
CA LYS A 574 -3.24 -25.57 -29.03
C LYS A 574 -3.20 -25.59 -27.51
N LEU A 575 -3.20 -26.80 -26.93
CA LEU A 575 -3.01 -27.03 -25.50
C LEU A 575 -1.51 -27.08 -25.17
N TYR A 576 -1.09 -26.33 -24.16
CA TYR A 576 0.29 -26.22 -23.73
C TYR A 576 0.57 -27.02 -22.45
N ALA A 577 1.80 -27.55 -22.35
CA ALA A 577 2.21 -28.42 -21.25
C ALA A 577 2.14 -27.73 -19.87
N PRO A 578 2.20 -28.50 -18.75
CA PRO A 578 2.05 -27.95 -17.41
C PRO A 578 3.10 -26.91 -17.01
N THR A 579 2.70 -25.91 -16.23
CA THR A 579 3.58 -24.85 -15.68
C THR A 579 3.41 -24.67 -14.18
N VAL A 580 4.46 -24.28 -13.46
CA VAL A 580 4.41 -24.12 -11.99
C VAL A 580 3.28 -23.22 -11.51
N HIS A 581 3.03 -22.07 -12.17
CA HIS A 581 1.96 -21.14 -11.81
C HIS A 581 0.56 -21.76 -11.90
N ALA A 582 0.28 -22.52 -12.96
CA ALA A 582 -0.99 -23.22 -13.13
C ALA A 582 -1.28 -24.19 -11.96
N GLN A 583 -0.23 -24.83 -11.43
CA GLN A 583 -0.35 -25.81 -10.34
C GLN A 583 -0.52 -25.07 -9.02
N LEU A 584 0.34 -24.10 -8.76
CA LEU A 584 0.37 -23.34 -7.52
C LEU A 584 -0.95 -22.59 -7.29
N ILE A 585 -1.44 -21.87 -8.30
CA ILE A 585 -2.62 -21.03 -8.16
C ILE A 585 -3.91 -21.86 -8.12
N SER A 586 -3.99 -22.97 -8.88
CA SER A 586 -5.14 -23.89 -8.79
C SER A 586 -5.19 -24.64 -7.45
N LEU A 587 -4.03 -25.03 -6.90
CA LEU A 587 -3.92 -25.56 -5.54
C LEU A 587 -4.44 -24.54 -4.52
N HIS A 588 -3.92 -23.32 -4.57
CA HIS A 588 -4.24 -22.27 -3.60
C HIS A 588 -5.74 -21.98 -3.51
N TYR A 589 -6.41 -21.81 -4.66
CA TYR A 589 -7.84 -21.49 -4.68
C TYR A 589 -8.77 -22.72 -4.58
N GLY A 590 -8.23 -23.93 -4.40
CA GLY A 590 -9.06 -25.12 -4.16
C GLY A 590 -9.81 -25.64 -5.40
N LEU A 591 -9.23 -25.44 -6.58
CA LEU A 591 -9.71 -26.03 -7.83
C LEU A 591 -9.38 -27.52 -7.94
N VAL A 592 -8.26 -27.94 -7.33
CA VAL A 592 -7.78 -29.32 -7.37
C VAL A 592 -8.65 -30.22 -6.49
N PRO A 593 -9.26 -31.28 -7.03
CA PRO A 593 -10.08 -32.21 -6.26
C PRO A 593 -9.20 -33.09 -5.37
N GLU A 594 -9.79 -33.62 -4.30
CA GLU A 594 -9.09 -34.33 -3.23
C GLU A 594 -8.26 -35.53 -3.73
N ASP A 595 -8.79 -36.27 -4.71
CA ASP A 595 -8.14 -37.42 -5.35
C ASP A 595 -6.90 -37.07 -6.18
N ARG A 596 -6.71 -35.78 -6.51
CA ARG A 596 -5.56 -35.27 -7.29
C ARG A 596 -4.62 -34.38 -6.48
N LEU A 597 -4.95 -34.05 -5.23
CA LEU A 597 -4.16 -33.12 -4.42
C LEU A 597 -2.70 -33.57 -4.27
N THR A 598 -2.48 -34.83 -3.91
CA THR A 598 -1.14 -35.39 -3.71
C THR A 598 -0.31 -35.32 -5.00
N ASP A 599 -0.91 -35.69 -6.13
CA ASP A 599 -0.27 -35.69 -7.43
C ASP A 599 0.19 -34.28 -7.85
N VAL A 600 -0.71 -33.31 -7.78
CA VAL A 600 -0.42 -31.93 -8.18
C VAL A 600 0.60 -31.27 -7.24
N ARG A 601 0.54 -31.56 -5.93
CA ARG A 601 1.54 -31.10 -4.95
C ARG A 601 2.92 -31.69 -5.23
N ASN A 602 3.00 -32.98 -5.50
CA ASN A 602 4.26 -33.64 -5.84
C ASN A 602 4.86 -33.05 -7.12
N TRP A 603 4.03 -32.82 -8.15
CA TRP A 603 4.48 -32.15 -9.37
C TRP A 603 4.99 -30.73 -9.07
N PHE A 604 4.25 -29.94 -8.30
CA PHE A 604 4.65 -28.59 -7.91
C PHE A 604 6.00 -28.59 -7.18
N LEU A 605 6.14 -29.40 -6.13
CA LEU A 605 7.37 -29.51 -5.32
C LEU A 605 8.58 -29.93 -6.17
N ALA A 606 8.37 -30.80 -7.15
CA ALA A 606 9.43 -31.25 -8.05
C ALA A 606 9.91 -30.17 -9.05
N ASN A 607 9.13 -29.11 -9.30
CA ASN A 607 9.39 -28.18 -10.40
C ASN A 607 9.51 -26.70 -9.99
N TYR A 608 8.96 -26.26 -8.85
CA TYR A 608 8.91 -24.82 -8.52
C TYR A 608 10.28 -24.18 -8.31
N LYS A 609 11.30 -24.98 -7.98
CA LYS A 609 12.70 -24.55 -7.84
C LYS A 609 13.52 -24.61 -9.13
N ASN A 610 12.94 -25.05 -10.24
CA ASN A 610 13.62 -25.02 -11.54
C ASN A 610 14.06 -23.58 -11.88
N PRO A 611 15.08 -23.39 -12.73
CA PRO A 611 15.45 -22.06 -13.20
C PRO A 611 14.23 -21.33 -13.76
N GLY A 612 13.94 -20.16 -13.19
CA GLY A 612 12.76 -19.39 -13.55
C GLY A 612 13.00 -18.48 -14.76
N THR A 613 12.20 -17.44 -14.87
CA THR A 613 12.25 -16.46 -15.96
C THR A 613 11.82 -15.09 -15.49
N LEU A 614 12.11 -14.07 -16.29
CA LEU A 614 11.72 -12.69 -16.03
C LEU A 614 11.43 -11.97 -17.35
N HIS A 615 10.17 -11.64 -17.58
CA HIS A 615 9.73 -10.81 -18.70
C HIS A 615 8.70 -9.77 -18.25
N VAL A 616 9.05 -8.49 -18.41
CA VAL A 616 8.21 -7.35 -18.00
C VAL A 616 6.98 -7.16 -18.91
N CYS A 617 6.99 -7.74 -20.10
CA CYS A 617 5.93 -7.69 -21.11
C CYS A 617 5.70 -9.10 -21.71
N ILE A 618 4.95 -9.17 -22.83
CA ILE A 618 4.74 -10.42 -23.58
C ILE A 618 6.09 -11.11 -23.82
N ASN A 619 6.16 -12.36 -23.41
CA ASN A 619 7.33 -13.20 -23.56
C ASN A 619 7.32 -13.89 -24.94
N PRO A 620 8.24 -13.54 -25.87
CA PRO A 620 8.28 -14.18 -27.19
C PRO A 620 8.76 -15.64 -27.14
N ASP A 621 9.40 -16.07 -26.05
CA ASP A 621 9.97 -17.40 -25.87
C ASP A 621 9.15 -18.28 -24.90
N PHE A 622 7.89 -17.92 -24.62
CA PHE A 622 7.07 -18.62 -23.62
C PHE A 622 7.01 -20.14 -23.85
N GLU A 623 6.97 -20.61 -25.10
CA GLU A 623 6.94 -22.05 -25.41
C GLU A 623 8.17 -22.79 -24.86
N LYS A 624 9.36 -22.20 -24.98
CA LYS A 624 10.61 -22.79 -24.44
C LYS A 624 10.54 -22.89 -22.92
N MET A 625 9.91 -21.91 -22.28
CA MET A 625 9.78 -21.83 -20.82
C MET A 625 8.79 -22.85 -20.27
N VAL A 626 7.68 -23.03 -20.99
CA VAL A 626 6.73 -24.11 -20.74
C VAL A 626 7.42 -25.47 -20.89
N ASN A 627 8.14 -25.70 -21.99
CA ASN A 627 8.79 -26.99 -22.27
C ASN A 627 9.87 -27.38 -21.25
N ARG A 628 10.59 -26.39 -20.70
CA ARG A 628 11.59 -26.63 -19.65
C ARG A 628 11.02 -26.61 -18.22
N LYS A 629 9.71 -26.40 -18.06
CA LYS A 629 9.03 -26.28 -16.77
C LYS A 629 9.68 -25.21 -15.88
N ALA A 630 9.75 -23.97 -16.39
CA ALA A 630 10.35 -22.84 -15.65
C ALA A 630 9.76 -22.71 -14.22
N GLY A 631 10.64 -22.49 -13.24
CA GLY A 631 10.26 -22.31 -11.83
C GLY A 631 9.92 -20.86 -11.47
N ILE A 632 9.75 -20.61 -10.16
CA ILE A 632 9.40 -19.29 -9.63
C ILE A 632 10.65 -18.41 -9.47
N ASP A 633 10.58 -17.19 -9.99
CA ASP A 633 11.66 -16.20 -9.91
C ASP A 633 11.23 -14.80 -9.45
N MET A 634 9.98 -14.65 -9.00
CA MET A 634 9.49 -13.41 -8.43
C MET A 634 9.21 -13.53 -6.92
N PRO A 635 9.72 -12.60 -6.07
CA PRO A 635 9.45 -12.59 -4.63
C PRO A 635 7.97 -12.57 -4.28
N VAL A 636 7.14 -11.84 -5.04
CA VAL A 636 5.69 -11.75 -4.78
C VAL A 636 4.98 -13.10 -4.90
N ILE A 637 5.44 -13.98 -5.81
CA ILE A 637 4.81 -15.29 -6.03
C ILE A 637 4.99 -16.22 -4.81
N TYR A 638 6.02 -15.98 -3.99
CA TYR A 638 6.23 -16.74 -2.77
C TYR A 638 5.13 -16.56 -1.72
N TYR A 639 4.25 -15.56 -1.86
CA TYR A 639 3.02 -15.52 -1.06
C TYR A 639 2.21 -16.80 -1.25
N TRP A 640 2.03 -17.26 -2.49
CA TRP A 640 1.30 -18.50 -2.75
C TRP A 640 2.14 -19.73 -2.43
N VAL A 641 3.45 -19.71 -2.70
CA VAL A 641 4.36 -20.84 -2.37
C VAL A 641 4.32 -21.15 -0.88
N PHE A 642 4.53 -20.15 -0.02
CA PHE A 642 4.55 -20.35 1.43
C PHE A 642 3.18 -20.79 1.95
N ASN A 643 2.09 -20.20 1.46
CA ASN A 643 0.75 -20.68 1.80
C ASN A 643 0.55 -22.16 1.44
N GLU A 644 1.01 -22.61 0.27
CA GLU A 644 0.87 -24.01 -0.13
C GLU A 644 1.74 -24.94 0.72
N LEU A 645 2.99 -24.56 1.00
CA LEU A 645 3.89 -25.34 1.87
C LEU A 645 3.26 -25.54 3.26
N TYR A 646 2.81 -24.47 3.91
CA TYR A 646 2.16 -24.57 5.21
C TYR A 646 0.83 -25.34 5.17
N ARG A 647 0.09 -25.28 4.06
CA ARG A 647 -1.18 -26.01 3.88
C ARG A 647 -1.01 -27.53 3.77
N MET A 648 0.18 -28.03 3.43
CA MET A 648 0.48 -29.46 3.47
C MET A 648 0.61 -30.01 4.91
N ASP A 649 0.67 -29.12 5.90
CA ASP A 649 0.64 -29.40 7.34
C ASP A 649 1.61 -30.51 7.80
N SER A 650 2.89 -30.38 7.45
CA SER A 650 3.95 -31.27 7.91
C SER A 650 5.17 -30.50 8.42
N GLU A 651 5.94 -31.12 9.30
CA GLU A 651 7.19 -30.54 9.79
C GLU A 651 8.20 -30.30 8.66
N GLN A 652 8.25 -31.22 7.68
CA GLN A 652 9.12 -31.09 6.52
C GLN A 652 8.77 -29.85 5.69
N MET A 653 7.49 -29.50 5.57
CA MET A 653 7.08 -28.32 4.80
C MET A 653 7.23 -27.01 5.61
N ASP A 654 7.11 -27.07 6.95
CA ASP A 654 7.51 -25.95 7.80
C ASP A 654 9.01 -25.62 7.62
N GLN A 655 9.87 -26.65 7.60
CA GLN A 655 11.31 -26.52 7.34
C GLN A 655 11.58 -25.97 5.94
N GLU A 656 10.93 -26.54 4.93
CA GLU A 656 11.06 -26.10 3.53
C GLU A 656 10.70 -24.62 3.36
N ALA A 657 9.66 -24.12 4.04
CA ALA A 657 9.31 -22.70 3.99
C ALA A 657 10.42 -21.79 4.53
N ILE A 658 11.02 -22.15 5.67
CA ILE A 658 12.18 -21.43 6.25
C ILE A 658 13.40 -21.53 5.32
N HIS A 659 13.68 -22.72 4.79
CA HIS A 659 14.79 -22.93 3.87
C HIS A 659 14.63 -22.13 2.57
N GLU A 660 13.42 -21.99 2.05
CA GLU A 660 13.16 -21.14 0.89
C GLU A 660 13.35 -19.65 1.21
N MET A 661 12.91 -19.18 2.39
CA MET A 661 13.21 -17.81 2.84
C MET A 661 14.73 -17.58 2.90
N LEU A 662 15.47 -18.49 3.53
CA LEU A 662 16.93 -18.40 3.60
C LEU A 662 17.57 -18.48 2.21
N ARG A 663 17.18 -19.43 1.37
CA ARG A 663 17.76 -19.63 0.03
C ARG A 663 17.58 -18.41 -0.87
N ARG A 664 16.40 -17.78 -0.84
CA ARG A 664 16.05 -16.71 -1.78
C ARG A 664 16.32 -15.30 -1.26
N TRP A 665 16.15 -15.06 0.04
CA TRP A 665 16.30 -13.73 0.63
C TRP A 665 17.65 -13.47 1.29
N THR A 666 18.47 -14.50 1.60
CA THR A 666 19.80 -14.27 2.19
C THR A 666 20.63 -13.28 1.39
N PRO A 667 20.74 -13.38 0.04
CA PRO A 667 21.52 -12.40 -0.71
C PRO A 667 20.95 -10.98 -0.60
N MET A 668 19.62 -10.80 -0.62
CA MET A 668 19.00 -9.49 -0.43
C MET A 668 19.35 -8.92 0.96
N VAL A 669 19.23 -9.75 2.01
CA VAL A 669 19.55 -9.35 3.39
C VAL A 669 21.03 -9.03 3.56
N LEU A 670 21.94 -9.75 2.89
CA LEU A 670 23.38 -9.55 3.03
C LEU A 670 23.89 -8.37 2.20
N TYR A 671 23.39 -8.20 0.98
CA TYR A 671 23.90 -7.19 0.04
C TYR A 671 23.16 -5.85 0.08
N GLN A 672 21.96 -5.80 0.65
CA GLN A 672 21.14 -4.57 0.75
C GLN A 672 21.02 -4.03 2.18
N LYS A 673 21.97 -4.41 3.06
CA LYS A 673 22.05 -3.91 4.45
C LYS A 673 22.19 -2.40 4.54
N ASP A 674 22.75 -1.77 3.52
CA ASP A 674 22.82 -0.33 3.44
C ASP A 674 21.39 0.24 3.44
N ALA A 675 20.56 -0.09 2.46
CA ALA A 675 19.23 0.46 2.41
C ALA A 675 18.32 -0.03 3.54
N GLY A 676 18.54 -1.25 4.04
CA GLY A 676 17.66 -1.88 5.03
C GLY A 676 16.26 -2.14 4.48
N THR A 677 16.14 -2.30 3.16
CA THR A 677 14.90 -2.54 2.42
C THR A 677 15.10 -3.66 1.41
N LEU A 678 14.01 -4.29 0.97
CA LEU A 678 14.02 -5.41 0.03
C LEU A 678 13.67 -4.95 -1.39
N SER A 679 13.97 -5.81 -2.36
CA SER A 679 13.86 -5.51 -3.80
C SER A 679 12.71 -6.21 -4.53
N GLU A 680 12.40 -5.68 -5.71
CA GLU A 680 11.36 -6.16 -6.63
C GLU A 680 11.65 -7.58 -7.13
N ILE A 681 12.92 -7.82 -7.48
CA ILE A 681 13.43 -9.07 -8.00
C ILE A 681 14.47 -9.61 -7.02
N PHE A 682 14.63 -10.93 -7.00
CA PHE A 682 15.67 -11.56 -6.20
C PHE A 682 17.06 -11.04 -6.56
N THR A 683 17.90 -10.95 -5.54
CA THR A 683 19.33 -10.70 -5.67
C THR A 683 20.06 -12.04 -5.70
N ASP A 684 21.01 -12.19 -6.62
CA ASP A 684 21.83 -13.38 -6.74
C ASP A 684 22.97 -13.39 -5.70
N GLU A 685 23.75 -14.48 -5.68
CA GLU A 685 24.86 -14.67 -4.76
C GLU A 685 26.03 -13.69 -4.97
N LYS A 686 26.07 -12.94 -6.07
CA LYS A 686 27.06 -11.88 -6.33
C LYS A 686 26.58 -10.52 -5.83
N GLY A 687 25.36 -10.44 -5.33
CA GLY A 687 24.72 -9.19 -4.97
C GLY A 687 24.23 -8.42 -6.19
N GLU A 688 23.93 -9.11 -7.29
CA GLU A 688 23.41 -8.54 -8.54
C GLU A 688 21.94 -8.97 -8.73
N GLY A 689 21.13 -8.11 -9.32
CA GLY A 689 19.72 -8.39 -9.60
C GLY A 689 19.22 -7.44 -10.69
N ALA A 690 18.20 -7.87 -11.44
CA ALA A 690 17.67 -7.07 -12.55
C ALA A 690 17.01 -5.76 -12.09
N SER A 691 16.52 -5.70 -10.85
CA SER A 691 16.03 -4.51 -10.17
C SER A 691 16.37 -4.61 -8.69
N GLN A 692 17.16 -3.67 -8.16
CA GLN A 692 17.46 -3.56 -6.73
C GLN A 692 16.70 -2.38 -6.07
N SER A 693 15.66 -1.89 -6.74
CA SER A 693 14.77 -0.86 -6.22
C SER A 693 14.13 -1.29 -4.90
N CYS A 694 13.87 -0.37 -3.98
CA CYS A 694 13.06 -0.65 -2.79
C CYS A 694 11.61 -0.92 -3.23
N HIS A 695 11.15 -2.17 -3.11
CA HIS A 695 9.86 -2.63 -3.63
C HIS A 695 9.22 -3.64 -2.68
N ASN A 696 7.91 -3.54 -2.51
CA ASN A 696 7.17 -4.37 -1.57
C ASN A 696 7.15 -5.88 -1.89
N TYR A 697 7.44 -6.34 -3.12
CA TYR A 697 7.48 -7.76 -3.46
C TYR A 697 8.42 -8.55 -2.56
N GLY A 698 9.57 -7.97 -2.23
CA GLY A 698 10.51 -8.57 -1.31
C GLY A 698 9.97 -8.72 0.13
N ALA A 699 8.94 -7.98 0.53
CA ALA A 699 8.44 -7.95 1.92
C ALA A 699 7.57 -9.15 2.33
N VAL A 700 7.19 -10.02 1.38
CA VAL A 700 6.32 -11.19 1.64
C VAL A 700 6.67 -12.01 2.90
N PRO A 701 7.96 -12.30 3.22
CA PRO A 701 8.29 -13.15 4.36
C PRO A 701 7.85 -12.63 5.74
N ALA A 702 7.70 -11.30 5.93
CA ALA A 702 7.31 -10.75 7.23
C ALA A 702 5.94 -11.29 7.70
N TYR A 703 4.98 -11.43 6.77
CA TYR A 703 3.69 -12.03 7.08
C TYR A 703 3.84 -13.47 7.58
N PHE A 704 4.70 -14.29 6.96
CA PHE A 704 4.83 -15.71 7.29
C PHE A 704 5.65 -15.94 8.56
N LEU A 705 6.70 -15.16 8.78
CA LEU A 705 7.45 -15.18 10.04
C LEU A 705 6.56 -14.78 11.23
N SER A 706 5.69 -13.79 11.08
CA SER A 706 4.71 -13.43 12.13
C SER A 706 3.56 -14.44 12.24
N SER A 707 2.92 -14.78 11.13
CA SER A 707 1.65 -15.52 11.16
C SER A 707 1.85 -17.01 11.33
N PHE A 708 2.96 -17.58 10.85
CA PHE A 708 3.21 -19.02 10.89
C PHE A 708 4.34 -19.36 11.85
N VAL A 709 5.50 -18.71 11.79
CA VAL A 709 6.62 -19.04 12.70
C VAL A 709 6.30 -18.63 14.15
N LEU A 710 5.89 -17.38 14.39
CA LEU A 710 5.34 -17.00 15.71
C LEU A 710 3.95 -17.62 15.93
N GLY A 711 3.17 -17.76 14.86
CA GLY A 711 1.98 -18.61 14.85
C GLY A 711 0.65 -17.92 15.14
N VAL A 712 0.54 -16.60 15.06
CA VAL A 712 -0.68 -15.87 15.43
C VAL A 712 -1.47 -15.45 14.20
N ARG A 713 -2.74 -15.87 14.09
CA ARG A 713 -3.64 -15.53 12.96
C ARG A 713 -5.05 -15.24 13.44
N ARG A 714 -5.74 -14.31 12.78
CA ARG A 714 -7.19 -14.10 12.96
C ARG A 714 -7.98 -15.21 12.28
N VAL A 715 -9.02 -15.71 12.95
CA VAL A 715 -9.98 -16.67 12.40
C VAL A 715 -11.20 -15.92 11.87
N GLY A 716 -11.68 -16.30 10.68
CA GLY A 716 -12.95 -15.81 10.13
C GLY A 716 -12.95 -14.32 9.81
N ASN A 717 -13.91 -13.57 10.35
CA ASN A 717 -13.95 -12.10 10.31
C ASN A 717 -13.78 -11.47 11.71
N VAL A 718 -13.55 -10.15 11.78
CA VAL A 718 -13.28 -9.42 13.04
C VAL A 718 -14.37 -9.59 14.11
N HIS A 719 -15.63 -9.87 13.74
CA HIS A 719 -16.70 -10.05 14.72
C HIS A 719 -16.61 -11.37 15.49
N GLU A 720 -15.88 -12.37 14.96
CA GLU A 720 -15.70 -13.65 15.64
C GLU A 720 -14.82 -13.52 16.89
N LYS A 721 -13.99 -12.46 16.98
CA LYS A 721 -13.06 -12.22 18.10
C LYS A 721 -12.28 -13.47 18.49
N GLN A 722 -11.82 -14.19 17.47
CA GLN A 722 -11.15 -15.47 17.58
C GLN A 722 -9.78 -15.43 16.90
N LEU A 723 -8.77 -15.92 17.60
CA LEU A 723 -7.42 -16.15 17.09
C LEU A 723 -7.12 -17.65 16.98
N LEU A 724 -6.18 -17.96 16.11
CA LEU A 724 -5.49 -19.24 16.03
C LEU A 724 -4.03 -19.00 16.44
N ILE A 725 -3.57 -19.73 17.44
CA ILE A 725 -2.17 -19.75 17.88
C ILE A 725 -1.59 -21.12 17.52
N GLU A 726 -0.87 -21.17 16.41
CA GLU A 726 -0.32 -22.40 15.83
C GLU A 726 1.10 -22.13 15.31
N PRO A 727 2.12 -22.24 16.18
CA PRO A 727 3.50 -21.97 15.81
C PRO A 727 4.07 -23.09 14.92
N ARG A 728 4.60 -22.70 13.77
CA ARG A 728 5.28 -23.55 12.78
C ARG A 728 6.78 -23.46 12.99
N LEU A 729 7.31 -24.41 13.75
CA LEU A 729 8.65 -24.29 14.32
C LEU A 729 9.78 -24.43 13.28
N GLY A 730 9.58 -25.31 12.29
CA GLY A 730 10.66 -25.81 11.42
C GLY A 730 11.94 -26.15 12.20
N ASP A 731 13.09 -25.72 11.67
CA ASP A 731 14.41 -25.97 12.26
C ASP A 731 14.83 -24.99 13.35
N LEU A 732 13.97 -24.04 13.69
CA LEU A 732 14.28 -23.05 14.71
C LEU A 732 14.18 -23.66 16.12
N THR A 733 15.04 -23.17 17.00
CA THR A 733 15.12 -23.58 18.42
C THR A 733 14.33 -22.63 19.32
N PHE A 734 14.15 -21.38 18.91
CA PHE A 734 13.22 -20.44 19.53
C PHE A 734 12.73 -19.41 18.52
N ALA A 735 11.55 -18.86 18.77
CA ALA A 735 11.12 -17.60 18.19
C ALA A 735 10.27 -16.82 19.20
N GLU A 736 10.40 -15.50 19.19
CA GLU A 736 9.66 -14.59 20.04
C GLU A 736 9.37 -13.28 19.33
N GLY A 737 8.31 -12.60 19.75
CA GLY A 737 7.93 -11.36 19.11
C GLY A 737 6.56 -10.86 19.52
N VAL A 738 6.06 -9.95 18.70
CA VAL A 738 4.72 -9.37 18.83
C VAL A 738 4.08 -9.42 17.46
N VAL A 739 2.92 -10.06 17.36
CA VAL A 739 2.11 -10.04 16.14
C VAL A 739 0.97 -9.05 16.35
N VAL A 740 0.87 -8.03 15.50
CA VAL A 740 -0.29 -7.14 15.50
C VAL A 740 -1.47 -7.87 14.88
N THR A 741 -2.63 -7.75 15.50
CA THR A 741 -3.90 -8.22 14.96
C THR A 741 -4.91 -7.09 15.00
N GLU A 742 -6.05 -7.27 14.34
CA GLU A 742 -7.16 -6.33 14.35
C GLU A 742 -7.71 -6.08 15.77
N PHE A 743 -7.34 -6.93 16.74
CA PHE A 743 -7.74 -6.82 18.15
C PHE A 743 -6.64 -6.24 19.06
N GLY A 744 -5.45 -5.97 18.52
CA GLY A 744 -4.31 -5.50 19.29
C GLY A 744 -3.05 -6.35 19.11
N PRO A 745 -1.93 -5.91 19.72
CA PRO A 745 -0.68 -6.66 19.72
C PRO A 745 -0.79 -7.95 20.54
N VAL A 746 -0.23 -9.04 20.02
CA VAL A 746 -0.17 -10.37 20.64
C VAL A 746 1.30 -10.74 20.85
N PRO A 747 1.87 -10.44 22.03
CA PRO A 747 3.15 -10.98 22.45
C PRO A 747 3.12 -12.52 22.48
N VAL A 748 4.11 -13.15 21.85
CA VAL A 748 4.24 -14.60 21.78
C VAL A 748 5.71 -15.00 21.78
N SER A 749 6.02 -16.09 22.46
CA SER A 749 7.36 -16.68 22.50
C SER A 749 7.25 -18.19 22.66
N TRP A 750 8.10 -18.94 21.97
CA TRP A 750 8.26 -20.36 22.17
C TRP A 750 9.73 -20.76 22.07
N LYS A 751 10.10 -21.82 22.80
CA LYS A 751 11.49 -22.30 22.87
C LYS A 751 11.55 -23.80 23.12
N LYS A 752 12.32 -24.49 22.27
CA LYS A 752 12.71 -25.90 22.42
C LYS A 752 13.89 -26.00 23.41
N SER A 753 13.91 -27.04 24.23
CA SER A 753 15.09 -27.44 25.00
C SER A 753 16.20 -27.95 24.10
N ALA A 754 17.43 -28.02 24.62
CA ALA A 754 18.60 -28.47 23.85
C ALA A 754 18.49 -29.92 23.35
N ASP A 755 17.75 -30.77 24.06
CA ASP A 755 17.45 -32.15 23.66
C ASP A 755 16.18 -32.28 22.80
N GLY A 756 15.49 -31.17 22.53
CA GLY A 756 14.25 -31.12 21.75
C GLY A 756 13.02 -31.73 22.44
N GLN A 757 13.14 -32.21 23.68
CA GLN A 757 12.06 -32.92 24.38
C GLN A 757 11.04 -31.99 25.03
N LEU A 758 11.44 -30.75 25.36
CA LEU A 758 10.58 -29.75 25.97
C LEU A 758 10.34 -28.58 25.01
N LEU A 759 9.08 -28.27 24.72
CA LEU A 759 8.67 -26.99 24.11
C LEU A 759 7.96 -26.14 25.14
N SER A 760 8.57 -25.02 25.51
CA SER A 760 7.92 -23.97 26.30
C SER A 760 7.29 -22.92 25.41
N PHE A 761 6.16 -22.36 25.82
CA PHE A 761 5.52 -21.25 25.11
C PHE A 761 4.85 -20.25 26.06
N THR A 762 4.75 -19.01 25.61
CA THR A 762 3.96 -17.95 26.23
C THR A 762 3.21 -17.18 25.17
N VAL A 763 1.98 -16.77 25.47
CA VAL A 763 1.17 -15.91 24.58
C VAL A 763 0.24 -15.04 25.41
N SER A 764 0.08 -13.78 25.01
CA SER A 764 -0.85 -12.83 25.65
C SER A 764 -1.99 -12.50 24.70
N ILE A 765 -3.18 -13.04 24.97
CA ILE A 765 -4.36 -12.85 24.14
C ILE A 765 -5.06 -11.54 24.54
N PRO A 766 -5.40 -10.64 23.59
CA PRO A 766 -6.07 -9.37 23.89
C PRO A 766 -7.38 -9.54 24.65
N GLU A 767 -7.75 -8.53 25.43
CA GLU A 767 -8.98 -8.55 26.22
C GLU A 767 -10.22 -8.71 25.32
N GLY A 768 -11.16 -9.58 25.73
CA GLY A 768 -12.39 -9.85 24.98
C GLY A 768 -12.21 -10.69 23.72
N VAL A 769 -11.01 -11.21 23.47
CA VAL A 769 -10.66 -12.14 22.38
C VAL A 769 -10.42 -13.53 22.94
N LYS A 770 -10.77 -14.56 22.16
CA LYS A 770 -10.45 -15.95 22.45
C LYS A 770 -9.47 -16.52 21.44
N ALA A 771 -8.76 -17.57 21.83
CA ALA A 771 -7.84 -18.26 20.95
C ALA A 771 -7.98 -19.78 21.03
N ASP A 772 -7.86 -20.43 19.87
CA ASP A 772 -7.61 -21.86 19.79
C ASP A 772 -6.09 -22.02 19.63
N ILE A 773 -5.47 -22.79 20.53
CA ILE A 773 -4.03 -22.99 20.56
C ILE A 773 -3.71 -24.41 20.12
N HIS A 774 -2.92 -24.52 19.06
CA HIS A 774 -2.46 -25.76 18.45
C HIS A 774 -1.00 -25.99 18.84
N PHE A 775 -0.78 -26.94 19.74
CA PHE A 775 0.52 -27.33 20.24
C PHE A 775 1.10 -28.47 19.40
N PRO A 776 2.31 -28.36 18.84
CA PRO A 776 2.89 -29.44 18.06
C PRO A 776 3.19 -30.64 18.96
N ILE A 777 2.85 -31.85 18.50
CA ILE A 777 3.15 -33.10 19.19
C ILE A 777 4.64 -33.41 19.01
N ILE A 778 5.39 -33.46 20.10
CA ILE A 778 6.84 -33.76 20.09
C ILE A 778 7.09 -35.27 20.15
N SER A 779 6.30 -35.97 20.97
CA SER A 779 6.31 -37.42 21.11
C SER A 779 4.91 -37.99 21.35
N GLU A 780 4.70 -39.29 21.12
CA GLU A 780 3.43 -39.96 21.43
C GLU A 780 3.04 -39.92 22.92
N LYS A 781 3.99 -39.61 23.80
CA LYS A 781 3.79 -39.49 25.26
C LYS A 781 3.74 -38.03 25.73
N SER A 782 3.62 -37.08 24.80
CA SER A 782 3.62 -35.65 25.09
C SER A 782 2.58 -35.30 26.16
N THR A 783 3.02 -34.64 27.22
CA THR A 783 2.17 -34.12 28.29
C THR A 783 2.07 -32.60 28.16
N LEU A 784 0.87 -32.09 27.87
CA LEU A 784 0.62 -30.65 27.79
C LEU A 784 0.33 -30.07 29.18
N THR A 785 1.11 -29.07 29.57
CA THR A 785 0.86 -28.23 30.74
C THR A 785 0.51 -26.81 30.30
N LEU A 786 -0.59 -26.25 30.79
CA LEU A 786 -1.03 -24.88 30.54
C LEU A 786 -1.35 -24.19 31.87
N ASN A 787 -0.77 -23.03 32.10
CA ASN A 787 -0.91 -22.22 33.32
C ASN A 787 -0.69 -23.05 34.60
N GLY A 788 0.37 -23.86 34.60
CA GLY A 788 0.76 -24.74 35.71
C GLY A 788 -0.10 -25.98 35.90
N LYS A 789 -1.06 -26.28 35.01
CA LYS A 789 -1.93 -27.45 35.09
C LYS A 789 -1.70 -28.39 33.91
N VAL A 790 -1.49 -29.68 34.21
CA VAL A 790 -1.49 -30.73 33.19
C VAL A 790 -2.91 -30.87 32.63
N LEU A 791 -3.04 -30.81 31.30
CA LEU A 791 -4.30 -30.97 30.60
C LEU A 791 -4.39 -32.37 29.98
N SER A 792 -5.56 -33.00 30.08
CA SER A 792 -5.83 -34.33 29.53
C SER A 792 -7.33 -34.55 29.31
N GLY A 793 -7.68 -35.66 28.65
CA GLY A 793 -9.07 -36.04 28.35
C GLY A 793 -9.77 -34.99 27.48
N ASN A 794 -11.04 -34.70 27.77
CA ASN A 794 -11.89 -33.81 26.97
C ASN A 794 -11.41 -32.34 26.89
N LYS A 795 -10.34 -31.96 27.59
CA LYS A 795 -9.76 -30.61 27.58
C LYS A 795 -8.71 -30.40 26.48
N VAL A 796 -8.24 -31.49 25.85
CA VAL A 796 -7.25 -31.46 24.77
C VAL A 796 -7.77 -32.35 23.65
N LYS A 797 -7.91 -31.79 22.45
CA LYS A 797 -8.22 -32.57 21.25
C LYS A 797 -6.92 -32.87 20.51
N THR A 798 -6.69 -34.12 20.15
CA THR A 798 -5.57 -34.48 19.28
C THR A 798 -6.07 -34.59 17.84
N GLU A 799 -5.44 -33.86 16.92
CA GLU A 799 -5.78 -33.87 15.49
C GLU A 799 -4.50 -33.73 14.66
N GLY A 800 -4.22 -34.72 13.82
CA GLY A 800 -2.98 -34.77 13.04
C GLY A 800 -1.76 -34.68 13.96
N ARG A 801 -0.94 -33.64 13.74
CA ARG A 801 0.28 -33.36 14.50
C ARG A 801 0.07 -32.39 15.68
N TRP A 802 -1.18 -32.09 16.05
CA TRP A 802 -1.52 -31.05 17.00
C TRP A 802 -2.26 -31.58 18.24
N MET A 803 -1.90 -31.04 19.40
CA MET A 803 -2.75 -31.01 20.60
C MET A 803 -3.44 -29.66 20.68
N ILE A 804 -4.76 -29.65 20.65
CA ILE A 804 -5.58 -28.45 20.50
C ILE A 804 -6.28 -28.12 21.82
N VAL A 805 -6.12 -26.89 22.28
CA VAL A 805 -6.86 -26.31 23.41
C VAL A 805 -7.68 -25.14 22.89
N GLN A 806 -8.99 -25.22 23.04
CA GLN A 806 -9.90 -24.22 22.47
C GLN A 806 -10.29 -23.14 23.46
N ASN A 807 -10.71 -21.98 22.92
CA ASN A 807 -11.34 -20.90 23.68
C ASN A 807 -10.51 -20.35 24.86
N VAL A 808 -9.19 -20.31 24.68
CA VAL A 808 -8.23 -19.77 25.65
C VAL A 808 -8.29 -18.23 25.66
N SER A 809 -7.99 -17.59 26.80
CA SER A 809 -8.01 -16.13 26.95
C SER A 809 -6.98 -15.66 27.97
N GLY A 810 -6.54 -14.39 27.83
CA GLY A 810 -5.58 -13.76 28.74
C GLY A 810 -4.14 -14.24 28.54
N GLU A 811 -3.32 -14.08 29.58
CA GLU A 811 -1.94 -14.56 29.58
C GLU A 811 -1.89 -16.08 29.74
N CYS A 812 -1.15 -16.72 28.84
CA CYS A 812 -0.99 -18.15 28.79
C CYS A 812 0.49 -18.50 28.78
N SER A 813 0.88 -19.41 29.66
CA SER A 813 2.20 -20.03 29.68
C SER A 813 2.02 -21.54 29.70
N GLY A 814 2.88 -22.26 29.01
CA GLY A 814 2.80 -23.71 29.06
C GLY A 814 4.00 -24.42 28.49
N SER A 815 3.93 -25.73 28.55
CA SER A 815 5.01 -26.62 28.14
C SER A 815 4.47 -27.95 27.61
N ILE A 816 5.20 -28.53 26.66
CA ILE A 816 5.01 -29.89 26.17
C ILE A 816 6.27 -30.67 26.49
N ASN A 817 6.14 -31.79 27.20
CA ASN A 817 7.25 -32.70 27.57
C ASN A 817 6.95 -34.13 27.15
#